data_AF-A0A8J6ZQ01-F1
#
_entry.id   AF-A0A8J6ZQ01-F1
#
_cell.length_a   1.000
_cell.length_b   1.000
_cell.length_c   1.000
_cell.angle_alpha   90.00
_cell.angle_beta   90.00
_cell.angle_gamma   90.00
#
_symmetry.space_group_name_H-M   'P 1'
#
loop_
_entity.id
_entity.type
_entity.pdbx_description
1 polymer ?
#
loop_
_entity_poly.entity_id
_entity_poly.type
_entity_poly.pdbx_seq_one_letter_code
_entity_poly.pdbx_strand_id
1 'polypeptide(L)'
;MNVVITSEVLTAYYLCPRKAYLLLYSKERGNLHEYEEILLKNQLKSQSKYLELLEKKCSDISTYSFSNLQQKPEFLTDAELIVDNLQAKCAILRRTSKLNYEPTIFIGTYTINHTDKLHLMFVGHVLAKILGQPPDVGHIVNIQGESRRFKLEGSHKVFSPLLESLQNWLNESFLEEPPVILNKHCSTCQFREQCRAKAIQEDSLSLLDKVTPKIVHQYEKKGIFTVKQLSYLFKPRKRKKRARKPPAVTHDLKLQALAIRTGKIYLQEMPTLTRQETELYLDIEGLPDQNLYYLIGLLVRQGEKIEYHPFWADDIDNEKQIWQDFLTIVAQYPNTPIYSYGSYELRAIKTLDKRYETNNQEVIARLVNINKQIYGKIYFPVYSNKLKELANFIGATWTAPDASGIQSLVWRHYWNDSHESQYKLKLITYNQEDCYALKLLVEELERIKYSADVLSDVDFAQTPKSQISEAGEKVRSQFEMILRFASVKYEKRKISFSQGQVSEGGKRGGTKPSKTMPKPNKCVQVPQVDACFQCGYTPLKLMETRTSRTIIDLVLAKNGVKKIVTKYFGFHGYCAKCQRNYPPPKLLEFERHQFYGHGFKSWIVYQRVALRLPLQSILESAKEQFNEQMSSTRIPYFMKNFAEYYAETEQAITKRLLESPFIHVDETNFSIKGVNWYVWVFTNGEYVIFKLTETRETTIVHQILENYGGVLISDFYTGYDSIPCKQQKCWVHLIRNLNKDLRENPFDIEYEGFIWKIKNLIIPIMETVQKNGLKKFYLQKFSTQVDKFYINSIDNKQYKSELVSKYQQHFKKYRDSLFAFVQQDGIPWHNNTAENAIRHIAIQRDISKTSFHEEPTRNYLVLLGIRQTCRYQNKSFFRFLFSEETDIDNFKSRKTKKRNK
;
A
#
# COMPACT_ATOMS: atom_id res chain seq x y z
N MET A 1 -8.28 59.21 -9.72
CA MET A 1 -9.59 58.62 -10.07
C MET A 1 -10.39 58.59 -8.79
N ASN A 2 -11.63 59.08 -8.76
CA ASN A 2 -12.50 58.84 -7.61
C ASN A 2 -12.85 57.36 -7.61
N VAL A 3 -12.20 56.60 -6.73
CA VAL A 3 -12.41 55.17 -6.59
C VAL A 3 -13.68 54.96 -5.79
N VAL A 4 -14.63 54.21 -6.35
CA VAL A 4 -15.96 53.99 -5.76
C VAL A 4 -16.13 52.50 -5.47
N ILE A 5 -16.58 52.16 -4.26
CA ILE A 5 -16.91 50.79 -3.88
C ILE A 5 -18.31 50.48 -4.39
N THR A 6 -18.42 49.50 -5.27
CA THR A 6 -19.69 48.98 -5.80
C THR A 6 -20.05 47.63 -5.18
N SER A 7 -21.29 47.17 -5.38
CA SER A 7 -21.70 45.81 -5.02
C SER A 7 -20.87 44.73 -5.72
N GLU A 8 -20.43 45.00 -6.95
CA GLU A 8 -19.53 44.13 -7.71
C GLU A 8 -18.16 44.02 -7.03
N VAL A 9 -17.58 45.15 -6.60
CA VAL A 9 -16.29 45.18 -5.87
C VAL A 9 -16.39 44.44 -4.54
N LEU A 10 -17.46 44.64 -3.78
CA LEU A 10 -17.66 43.94 -2.51
C LEU A 10 -17.74 42.42 -2.72
N THR A 11 -18.54 42.00 -3.71
CA THR A 11 -18.68 40.59 -4.06
C THR A 11 -17.36 40.01 -4.57
N ALA A 12 -16.62 40.78 -5.37
CA ALA A 12 -15.30 40.42 -5.82
C ALA A 12 -14.34 40.25 -4.64
N TYR A 13 -14.37 41.11 -3.63
CA TYR A 13 -13.49 41.02 -2.46
C TYR A 13 -13.78 39.77 -1.63
N TYR A 14 -15.06 39.46 -1.42
CA TYR A 14 -15.50 38.24 -0.76
C TYR A 14 -15.00 36.96 -1.46
N LEU A 15 -14.98 36.96 -2.81
CA LEU A 15 -14.53 35.81 -3.60
C LEU A 15 -13.01 35.76 -3.80
N CYS A 16 -12.39 36.92 -4.00
CA CYS A 16 -10.98 37.11 -4.32
C CYS A 16 -10.54 38.57 -4.12
N PRO A 17 -9.77 38.90 -3.07
CA PRO A 17 -9.26 40.25 -2.84
C PRO A 17 -8.52 40.86 -4.04
N ARG A 18 -7.76 40.04 -4.77
CA ARG A 18 -7.06 40.50 -5.99
C ARG A 18 -8.03 40.93 -7.09
N LYS A 19 -9.19 40.25 -7.28
CA LYS A 19 -10.21 40.69 -8.24
C LYS A 19 -10.74 42.08 -7.87
N ALA A 20 -11.05 42.30 -6.59
CA ALA A 20 -11.52 43.61 -6.12
C ALA A 20 -10.49 44.71 -6.32
N TYR A 21 -9.21 44.43 -6.00
CA TYR A 21 -8.11 45.37 -6.25
C TYR A 21 -8.00 45.73 -7.73
N LEU A 22 -8.02 44.74 -8.63
CA LEU A 22 -7.96 44.99 -10.07
C LEU A 22 -9.17 45.78 -10.56
N LEU A 23 -10.38 45.52 -10.05
CA LEU A 23 -11.57 46.31 -10.38
C LEU A 23 -11.48 47.77 -9.92
N LEU A 24 -10.83 48.05 -8.79
CA LEU A 24 -10.71 49.38 -8.21
C LEU A 24 -9.56 50.21 -8.79
N TYR A 25 -8.41 49.59 -9.05
CA TYR A 25 -7.15 50.29 -9.33
C TYR A 25 -6.55 49.98 -10.71
N SER A 26 -6.96 48.91 -11.40
CA SER A 26 -6.46 48.60 -12.74
C SER A 26 -7.21 49.39 -13.82
N LYS A 27 -6.50 49.77 -14.88
CA LYS A 27 -7.12 50.30 -16.11
C LYS A 27 -7.74 49.18 -16.96
N GLU A 28 -7.25 47.96 -16.82
CA GLU A 28 -7.75 46.78 -17.55
C GLU A 28 -8.90 46.13 -16.79
N ARG A 29 -10.06 45.96 -17.45
CA ARG A 29 -11.25 45.34 -16.88
C ARG A 29 -11.26 43.80 -16.99
N GLY A 30 -10.36 43.20 -17.78
CA GLY A 30 -10.37 41.77 -18.08
C GLY A 30 -11.57 41.33 -18.95
N ASN A 31 -11.65 40.05 -19.30
CA ASN A 31 -12.69 39.50 -20.18
C ASN A 31 -13.60 38.56 -19.39
N LEU A 32 -14.87 38.93 -19.26
CA LEU A 32 -15.88 38.08 -18.62
C LEU A 32 -15.96 36.72 -19.32
N HIS A 33 -16.27 35.68 -18.54
CA HIS A 33 -16.56 34.37 -19.12
C HIS A 33 -17.97 34.40 -19.71
N GLU A 34 -18.20 33.77 -20.87
CA GLU A 34 -19.50 33.73 -21.55
C GLU A 34 -20.65 33.33 -20.61
N TYR A 35 -20.41 32.35 -19.74
CA TYR A 35 -21.33 31.97 -18.67
C TYR A 35 -21.79 33.14 -17.77
N GLU A 36 -20.88 34.01 -17.32
CA GLU A 36 -21.23 35.18 -16.50
C GLU A 36 -22.01 36.22 -17.33
N GLU A 37 -21.66 36.39 -18.62
CA GLU A 37 -22.40 37.26 -19.54
C GLU A 37 -23.84 36.77 -19.74
N ILE A 38 -24.03 35.46 -19.87
CA ILE A 38 -25.35 34.83 -19.93
C ILE A 38 -26.15 35.09 -18.65
N LEU A 39 -25.53 34.95 -17.48
CA LEU A 39 -26.21 35.25 -16.21
C LEU A 39 -26.63 36.73 -16.13
N LEU A 40 -25.78 37.66 -16.55
CA LEU A 40 -26.12 39.09 -16.61
C LEU A 40 -27.25 39.37 -17.61
N LYS A 41 -27.21 38.75 -18.79
CA LYS A 41 -28.27 38.88 -19.80
C LYS A 41 -29.61 38.33 -19.29
N ASN A 42 -29.59 37.19 -18.62
CA ASN A 42 -30.76 36.58 -17.99
C ASN A 42 -31.33 37.44 -16.88
N GLN A 43 -30.46 38.03 -16.05
CA GLN A 43 -30.86 38.99 -15.01
C GLN A 43 -31.58 40.18 -15.63
N LEU A 44 -31.01 40.81 -16.66
CA LEU A 44 -31.61 41.96 -17.34
C LEU A 44 -32.95 41.60 -17.97
N LYS A 45 -33.05 40.46 -18.66
CA LYS A 45 -34.30 39.98 -19.27
C LYS A 45 -35.39 39.74 -18.21
N SER A 46 -35.04 39.14 -17.08
CA SER A 46 -35.97 38.92 -15.95
C SER A 46 -36.42 40.26 -15.34
N GLN A 47 -35.48 41.19 -15.12
CA GLN A 47 -35.75 42.53 -14.61
C GLN A 47 -36.72 43.29 -15.52
N SER A 48 -36.43 43.38 -16.83
CA SER A 48 -37.30 44.08 -17.79
C SER A 48 -38.72 43.50 -17.81
N LYS A 49 -38.84 42.16 -17.87
CA LYS A 49 -40.15 41.49 -17.84
C LYS A 49 -40.94 41.77 -16.56
N TYR A 50 -40.25 41.81 -15.41
CA TYR A 50 -40.88 42.11 -14.13
C TYR A 50 -41.30 43.58 -14.04
N LEU A 51 -40.47 44.51 -14.51
CA LEU A 51 -40.76 45.94 -14.54
C LEU A 51 -41.96 46.25 -15.45
N GLU A 52 -42.04 45.65 -16.65
CA GLU A 52 -43.21 45.79 -17.53
C GLU A 52 -44.52 45.31 -16.87
N LEU A 53 -44.46 44.24 -16.08
CA LEU A 53 -45.61 43.74 -15.32
C LEU A 53 -45.98 44.65 -14.15
N LEU A 54 -44.98 45.28 -13.51
CA LEU A 54 -45.18 46.23 -12.42
C LEU A 54 -45.84 47.51 -12.95
N GLU A 55 -45.34 48.07 -14.06
CA GLU A 55 -45.87 49.26 -14.74
C GLU A 55 -47.33 49.09 -15.18
N LYS A 56 -47.72 47.87 -15.57
CA LYS A 56 -49.13 47.56 -15.90
C LYS A 56 -50.04 47.47 -14.67
N LYS A 57 -49.48 47.21 -13.48
CA LYS A 57 -50.26 46.92 -12.26
C LYS A 57 -50.31 48.08 -11.27
N CYS A 58 -49.35 49.00 -11.31
CA CYS A 58 -49.24 50.09 -10.34
C CYS A 58 -49.08 51.43 -11.06
N SER A 59 -49.87 52.42 -10.67
CA SER A 59 -49.85 53.76 -11.26
C SER A 59 -48.87 54.73 -10.57
N ASP A 60 -48.42 54.42 -9.36
CA ASP A 60 -47.48 55.24 -8.57
C ASP A 60 -46.04 54.72 -8.67
N ILE A 61 -45.49 54.75 -9.89
CA ILE A 61 -44.12 54.34 -10.22
C ILE A 61 -43.36 55.54 -10.78
N SER A 62 -42.12 55.75 -10.36
CA SER A 62 -41.24 56.76 -10.93
C SER A 62 -39.81 56.25 -11.06
N THR A 63 -39.07 56.71 -12.05
CA THR A 63 -37.62 56.46 -12.12
C THR A 63 -36.92 57.12 -10.95
N TYR A 64 -35.92 56.46 -10.38
CA TYR A 64 -35.16 57.00 -9.27
C TYR A 64 -34.43 58.29 -9.65
N SER A 65 -34.65 59.32 -8.82
CA SER A 65 -33.87 60.54 -8.78
C SER A 65 -33.97 61.09 -7.36
N PHE A 66 -33.02 61.95 -6.94
CA PHE A 66 -33.08 62.53 -5.59
C PHE A 66 -34.36 63.36 -5.37
N SER A 67 -34.85 64.03 -6.42
CA SER A 67 -36.14 64.74 -6.40
C SER A 67 -37.33 63.79 -6.25
N ASN A 68 -37.35 62.67 -6.97
CA ASN A 68 -38.46 61.70 -6.89
C ASN A 68 -38.46 60.96 -5.55
N LEU A 69 -37.28 60.71 -4.97
CA LEU A 69 -37.16 60.15 -3.62
C LEU A 69 -37.83 61.05 -2.57
N GLN A 70 -37.76 62.38 -2.72
CA GLN A 70 -38.43 63.34 -1.84
C GLN A 70 -39.96 63.38 -2.03
N GLN A 71 -40.43 63.11 -3.25
CA GLN A 71 -41.86 63.03 -3.59
C GLN A 71 -42.52 61.74 -3.06
N LYS A 72 -41.71 60.76 -2.64
CA LYS A 72 -42.12 59.52 -1.97
C LYS A 72 -43.12 58.67 -2.79
N PRO A 73 -42.88 58.32 -4.06
CA PRO A 73 -43.75 57.41 -4.80
C PRO A 73 -43.73 56.00 -4.18
N GLU A 74 -44.76 55.20 -4.44
CA GLU A 74 -44.87 53.81 -3.98
C GLU A 74 -43.70 52.95 -4.50
N PHE A 75 -43.29 53.13 -5.76
CA PHE A 75 -42.16 52.42 -6.35
C PHE A 75 -41.17 53.36 -7.04
N LEU A 76 -39.87 53.15 -6.79
CA LEU A 76 -38.79 53.75 -7.56
C LEU A 76 -38.06 52.68 -8.36
N THR A 77 -37.89 52.88 -9.67
CA THR A 77 -37.19 51.96 -10.56
C THR A 77 -35.80 52.48 -10.92
N ASP A 78 -34.89 51.57 -11.29
CA ASP A 78 -33.51 51.86 -11.75
C ASP A 78 -32.74 52.78 -10.77
N ALA A 79 -32.80 52.44 -9.48
CA ALA A 79 -32.17 53.20 -8.42
C ALA A 79 -30.64 53.07 -8.42
N GLU A 80 -29.98 54.17 -8.73
CA GLU A 80 -28.54 54.35 -8.57
C GLU A 80 -28.25 55.14 -7.29
N LEU A 81 -27.94 54.42 -6.22
CA LEU A 81 -27.69 54.96 -4.89
C LEU A 81 -26.21 55.31 -4.73
N ILE A 82 -25.88 56.57 -4.43
CA ILE A 82 -24.48 57.04 -4.28
C ILE A 82 -24.33 57.82 -2.98
N VAL A 83 -23.38 57.43 -2.11
CA VAL A 83 -23.06 58.11 -0.83
C VAL A 83 -21.65 57.73 -0.34
N ASP A 84 -20.86 58.67 0.17
CA ASP A 84 -19.54 58.43 0.79
C ASP A 84 -18.60 57.45 0.02
N ASN A 85 -18.44 57.66 -1.29
CA ASN A 85 -17.68 56.76 -2.19
C ASN A 85 -18.23 55.33 -2.33
N LEU A 86 -19.49 55.10 -1.94
CA LEU A 86 -20.24 53.86 -2.18
C LEU A 86 -21.26 54.09 -3.29
N GLN A 87 -21.38 53.12 -4.19
CA GLN A 87 -22.38 53.13 -5.27
C GLN A 87 -23.08 51.78 -5.38
N ALA A 88 -24.40 51.76 -5.17
CA ALA A 88 -25.21 50.56 -5.30
C ALA A 88 -26.28 50.75 -6.38
N LYS A 89 -26.42 49.76 -7.26
CA LYS A 89 -27.53 49.69 -8.22
C LYS A 89 -28.61 48.77 -7.68
N CYS A 90 -29.84 49.24 -7.68
CA CYS A 90 -31.02 48.52 -7.22
C CYS A 90 -32.13 48.68 -8.26
N ALA A 91 -32.77 47.57 -8.63
CA ALA A 91 -33.77 47.61 -9.69
C ALA A 91 -35.07 48.27 -9.23
N ILE A 92 -35.52 47.99 -7.99
CA ILE A 92 -36.77 48.52 -7.45
C ILE A 92 -36.59 48.85 -5.98
N LEU A 93 -37.03 50.05 -5.58
CA LEU A 93 -37.26 50.42 -4.19
C LEU A 93 -38.77 50.53 -3.96
N ARG A 94 -39.31 49.75 -3.01
CA ARG A 94 -40.73 49.81 -2.64
C ARG A 94 -40.92 50.58 -1.34
N ARG A 95 -41.80 51.59 -1.34
CA ARG A 95 -42.13 52.38 -0.16
C ARG A 95 -42.90 51.54 0.87
N THR A 96 -42.53 51.70 2.14
CA THR A 96 -43.24 51.12 3.29
C THR A 96 -43.91 52.21 4.14
N SER A 97 -44.73 51.81 5.11
CA SER A 97 -45.59 52.70 5.92
C SER A 97 -44.84 53.69 6.84
N LYS A 98 -43.50 53.66 6.93
CA LYS A 98 -42.67 54.50 7.80
C LYS A 98 -41.57 55.29 7.07
N LEU A 99 -41.84 55.85 5.88
CA LEU A 99 -40.84 56.61 5.10
C LEU A 99 -39.57 55.82 4.73
N ASN A 100 -39.63 54.49 4.81
CA ASN A 100 -38.52 53.59 4.52
C ASN A 100 -38.79 52.87 3.18
N TYR A 101 -37.72 52.47 2.49
CA TYR A 101 -37.81 51.77 1.21
C TYR A 101 -37.21 50.36 1.32
N GLU A 102 -37.91 49.36 0.82
CA GLU A 102 -37.41 47.98 0.71
C GLU A 102 -36.74 47.79 -0.66
N PRO A 103 -35.44 47.45 -0.71
CA PRO A 103 -34.75 47.22 -1.97
C PRO A 103 -35.05 45.85 -2.55
N THR A 104 -35.15 45.79 -3.88
CA THR A 104 -35.29 44.56 -4.66
C THR A 104 -34.17 44.46 -5.70
N ILE A 105 -33.49 43.32 -5.72
CA ILE A 105 -32.50 42.99 -6.75
C ILE A 105 -32.95 41.77 -7.57
N PHE A 106 -32.44 41.68 -8.79
CA PHE A 106 -32.67 40.56 -9.70
C PHE A 106 -31.39 39.75 -9.85
N ILE A 107 -31.54 38.45 -10.04
CA ILE A 107 -30.42 37.54 -10.33
C ILE A 107 -30.68 36.75 -11.60
N GLY A 108 -29.60 36.34 -12.27
CA GLY A 108 -29.65 35.55 -13.51
C GLY A 108 -29.82 34.04 -13.31
N THR A 109 -29.93 33.59 -12.06
CA THR A 109 -30.01 32.18 -11.65
C THR A 109 -31.42 31.82 -11.14
N TYR A 110 -31.71 30.53 -11.10
CA TYR A 110 -32.93 29.94 -10.52
C TYR A 110 -32.85 29.90 -8.99
N THR A 111 -31.67 29.62 -8.44
CA THR A 111 -31.41 29.55 -7.01
C THR A 111 -30.63 30.76 -6.51
N ILE A 112 -30.97 31.18 -5.28
CA ILE A 112 -30.33 32.31 -4.59
C ILE A 112 -29.12 31.81 -3.82
N ASN A 113 -27.95 32.35 -4.12
CA ASN A 113 -26.68 32.00 -3.49
C ASN A 113 -26.30 33.01 -2.38
N HIS A 114 -25.10 32.87 -1.81
CA HIS A 114 -24.64 33.74 -0.72
C HIS A 114 -24.13 35.11 -1.22
N THR A 115 -23.60 35.19 -2.44
CA THR A 115 -23.14 36.45 -3.04
C THR A 115 -24.31 37.36 -3.40
N ASP A 116 -25.46 36.79 -3.79
CA ASP A 116 -26.69 37.54 -4.06
C ASP A 116 -27.21 38.21 -2.78
N LYS A 117 -27.16 37.49 -1.66
CA LYS A 117 -27.51 38.03 -0.34
C LYS A 117 -26.57 39.16 0.06
N LEU A 118 -25.26 38.99 -0.19
CA LEU A 118 -24.26 40.03 0.09
C LEU A 118 -24.49 41.29 -0.76
N HIS A 119 -24.87 41.12 -2.04
CA HIS A 119 -25.28 42.22 -2.91
C HIS A 119 -26.49 42.97 -2.33
N LEU A 120 -27.56 42.26 -1.95
CA LEU A 120 -28.74 42.88 -1.36
C LEU A 120 -28.41 43.63 -0.06
N MET A 121 -27.54 43.06 0.78
CA MET A 121 -27.09 43.72 2.01
C MET A 121 -26.30 45.00 1.75
N PHE A 122 -25.46 45.02 0.71
CA PHE A 122 -24.74 46.23 0.31
C PHE A 122 -25.70 47.33 -0.14
N VAL A 123 -26.68 46.98 -0.97
CA VAL A 123 -27.74 47.90 -1.40
C VAL A 123 -28.49 48.47 -0.18
N GLY A 124 -28.89 47.60 0.77
CA GLY A 124 -29.55 48.02 2.00
C GLY A 124 -28.70 48.95 2.86
N HIS A 125 -27.38 48.73 2.95
CA HIS A 125 -26.46 49.60 3.68
C HIS A 125 -26.31 50.99 3.04
N VAL A 126 -26.16 51.04 1.72
CA VAL A 126 -26.07 52.32 0.99
C VAL A 126 -27.39 53.08 1.10
N LEU A 127 -28.53 52.38 1.00
CA LEU A 127 -29.85 52.98 1.19
C LEU A 127 -30.03 53.52 2.62
N ALA A 128 -29.56 52.78 3.64
CA ALA A 128 -29.61 53.21 5.03
C ALA A 128 -28.83 54.52 5.28
N LYS A 129 -27.68 54.69 4.62
CA LYS A 129 -26.90 55.93 4.69
C LYS A 129 -27.61 57.12 4.05
N ILE A 130 -28.37 56.90 2.97
CA ILE A 130 -29.13 57.95 2.27
C ILE A 130 -30.37 58.35 3.07
N LEU A 131 -31.12 57.38 3.62
CA LEU A 131 -32.38 57.61 4.31
C LEU A 131 -32.22 57.89 5.82
N GLY A 132 -31.04 57.64 6.40
CA GLY A 132 -30.77 57.78 7.83
C GLY A 132 -31.34 56.65 8.71
N GLN A 133 -32.07 55.70 8.13
CA GLN A 133 -32.61 54.51 8.82
C GLN A 133 -32.42 53.26 7.94
N PRO A 134 -32.04 52.11 8.51
CA PRO A 134 -31.85 50.88 7.73
C PRO A 134 -33.18 50.28 7.27
N PRO A 135 -33.24 49.69 6.06
CA PRO A 135 -34.39 48.87 5.66
C PRO A 135 -34.46 47.59 6.49
N ASP A 136 -35.64 47.23 7.00
CA ASP A 136 -35.85 46.00 7.77
C ASP A 136 -35.63 44.75 6.91
N VAL A 137 -36.00 44.86 5.63
CA VAL A 137 -36.12 43.76 4.67
C VAL A 137 -35.71 44.19 3.27
N GLY A 138 -35.18 43.25 2.50
CA GLY A 138 -35.04 43.35 1.05
C GLY A 138 -35.52 42.09 0.34
N HIS A 139 -35.65 42.19 -0.98
CA HIS A 139 -36.16 41.13 -1.85
C HIS A 139 -35.14 40.74 -2.92
N ILE A 140 -35.09 39.45 -3.24
CA ILE A 140 -34.32 38.93 -4.39
C ILE A 140 -35.29 38.20 -5.31
N VAL A 141 -35.29 38.57 -6.58
CA VAL A 141 -36.13 37.96 -7.62
C VAL A 141 -35.26 37.08 -8.52
N ASN A 142 -35.59 35.80 -8.64
CA ASN A 142 -34.88 34.86 -9.49
C ASN A 142 -35.31 34.96 -10.97
N ILE A 143 -34.70 34.17 -11.85
CA ILE A 143 -35.02 34.16 -13.29
C ILE A 143 -36.47 33.75 -13.61
N GLN A 144 -37.13 33.01 -12.72
CA GLN A 144 -38.54 32.62 -12.87
C GLN A 144 -39.51 33.73 -12.43
N GLY A 145 -39.01 34.83 -11.87
CA GLY A 145 -39.82 35.92 -11.32
C GLY A 145 -40.29 35.66 -9.88
N GLU A 146 -39.80 34.61 -9.22
CA GLU A 146 -40.11 34.34 -7.82
C GLU A 146 -39.37 35.32 -6.91
N SER A 147 -40.12 36.12 -6.15
CA SER A 147 -39.57 37.04 -5.16
C SER A 147 -39.44 36.36 -3.80
N ARG A 148 -38.24 36.40 -3.21
CA ARG A 148 -37.99 35.93 -1.83
C ARG A 148 -37.57 37.06 -0.92
N ARG A 149 -38.18 37.09 0.27
CA ARG A 149 -37.99 38.11 1.31
C ARG A 149 -36.81 37.74 2.23
N PHE A 150 -35.90 38.68 2.49
CA PHE A 150 -34.76 38.52 3.40
C PHE A 150 -34.70 39.64 4.42
N LYS A 151 -34.47 39.30 5.70
CA LYS A 151 -34.22 40.30 6.75
C LYS A 151 -32.81 40.88 6.60
N LEU A 152 -32.70 42.20 6.68
CA LEU A 152 -31.43 42.91 6.59
C LEU A 152 -30.87 43.26 7.98
N GLU A 153 -31.72 43.35 9.00
CA GLU A 153 -31.31 43.47 10.41
C GLU A 153 -30.50 42.24 10.88
N GLY A 154 -29.36 42.49 11.54
CA GLY A 154 -28.57 41.45 12.24
C GLY A 154 -27.49 40.75 11.43
N SER A 155 -27.33 41.04 10.13
CA SER A 155 -26.36 40.38 9.24
C SER A 155 -24.97 41.06 9.20
N HIS A 156 -24.72 42.03 10.08
CA HIS A 156 -23.48 42.83 10.15
C HIS A 156 -22.18 42.03 10.31
N LYS A 157 -22.22 40.85 10.92
CA LYS A 157 -21.00 40.08 11.26
C LYS A 157 -20.14 39.68 10.06
N VAL A 158 -20.75 39.42 8.90
CA VAL A 158 -20.02 39.01 7.68
C VAL A 158 -19.76 40.20 6.76
N PHE A 159 -20.71 41.14 6.69
CA PHE A 159 -20.66 42.28 5.76
C PHE A 159 -19.76 43.41 6.25
N SER A 160 -19.86 43.81 7.51
CA SER A 160 -19.11 44.96 8.05
C SER A 160 -17.59 44.79 7.92
N PRO A 161 -16.97 43.63 8.25
CA PRO A 161 -15.52 43.48 8.11
C PRO A 161 -15.02 43.59 6.66
N LEU A 162 -15.84 43.15 5.69
CA LEU A 162 -15.50 43.23 4.26
C LEU A 162 -15.55 44.68 3.78
N LEU A 163 -16.57 45.43 4.18
CA LEU A 163 -16.72 46.82 3.81
C LEU A 163 -15.65 47.70 4.47
N GLU A 164 -15.38 47.50 5.76
CA GLU A 164 -14.33 48.19 6.50
C GLU A 164 -12.96 48.00 5.85
N SER A 165 -12.65 46.76 5.43
CA SER A 165 -11.39 46.45 4.74
C SER A 165 -11.26 47.20 3.41
N LEU A 166 -12.35 47.29 2.62
CA LEU A 166 -12.36 48.05 1.36
C LEU A 166 -12.30 49.56 1.58
N GLN A 167 -12.95 50.08 2.63
CA GLN A 167 -12.88 51.49 2.98
C GLN A 167 -11.46 51.88 3.45
N ASN A 168 -10.77 51.00 4.16
CA ASN A 168 -9.37 51.21 4.54
C ASN A 168 -8.46 51.32 3.31
N TRP A 169 -8.69 50.51 2.27
CA TRP A 169 -7.94 50.61 1.00
C TRP A 169 -8.07 51.98 0.32
N LEU A 170 -9.20 52.67 0.50
CA LEU A 170 -9.39 54.03 -0.05
C LEU A 170 -8.62 55.11 0.72
N ASN A 171 -8.30 54.85 1.99
CA ASN A 171 -7.64 55.81 2.87
C ASN A 171 -6.11 55.64 2.92
N GLU A 172 -5.59 54.52 2.43
CA GLU A 172 -4.15 54.24 2.39
C GLU A 172 -3.45 54.99 1.23
N SER A 173 -2.32 55.62 1.54
CA SER A 173 -1.52 56.40 0.57
C SER A 173 -0.75 55.52 -0.43
N PHE A 174 -0.45 54.28 -0.02
CA PHE A 174 0.22 53.27 -0.83
C PHE A 174 -0.37 51.91 -0.51
N LEU A 175 -1.11 51.33 -1.46
CA LEU A 175 -1.73 50.02 -1.33
C LEU A 175 -0.90 48.99 -2.12
N GLU A 176 -0.41 47.97 -1.44
CA GLU A 176 0.31 46.88 -2.08
C GLU A 176 -0.68 45.95 -2.81
N GLU A 177 -0.35 45.55 -4.05
CA GLU A 177 -1.23 44.67 -4.84
C GLU A 177 -1.39 43.30 -4.15
N PRO A 178 -2.63 42.81 -3.89
CA PRO A 178 -2.83 41.50 -3.28
C PRO A 178 -2.20 40.37 -4.12
N PRO A 179 -1.55 39.37 -3.49
CA PRO A 179 -0.83 38.32 -4.20
C PRO A 179 -1.76 37.42 -5.02
N VAL A 180 -1.21 36.74 -6.02
CA VAL A 180 -1.95 35.79 -6.84
C VAL A 180 -2.18 34.49 -6.05
N ILE A 181 -3.44 34.27 -5.67
CA ILE A 181 -3.88 33.02 -5.05
C ILE A 181 -5.05 32.46 -5.84
N LEU A 182 -4.81 31.42 -6.62
CA LEU A 182 -5.84 30.74 -7.39
C LEU A 182 -6.85 30.05 -6.46
N ASN A 183 -8.14 30.15 -6.78
CA ASN A 183 -9.22 29.60 -5.98
C ASN A 183 -10.39 29.13 -6.86
N LYS A 184 -11.49 28.69 -6.24
CA LYS A 184 -12.65 28.15 -6.97
C LYS A 184 -13.34 29.15 -7.91
N HIS A 185 -13.27 30.45 -7.60
CA HIS A 185 -13.84 31.52 -8.42
C HIS A 185 -13.07 31.73 -9.75
N CYS A 186 -11.82 31.27 -9.82
CA CYS A 186 -10.98 31.48 -11.00
C CYS A 186 -11.54 30.88 -12.29
N SER A 187 -12.48 29.93 -12.23
CA SER A 187 -13.04 29.30 -13.43
C SER A 187 -13.97 30.24 -14.22
N THR A 188 -14.64 31.19 -13.57
CA THR A 188 -15.49 32.20 -14.24
C THR A 188 -14.92 33.62 -14.16
N CYS A 189 -13.86 33.82 -13.37
CA CYS A 189 -13.23 35.13 -13.18
C CYS A 189 -12.72 35.75 -14.51
N GLN A 190 -12.93 37.07 -14.66
CA GLN A 190 -12.49 37.83 -15.84
C GLN A 190 -10.97 38.02 -15.95
N PHE A 191 -10.23 37.79 -14.86
CA PHE A 191 -8.77 37.90 -14.79
C PHE A 191 -8.09 36.51 -14.74
N ARG A 192 -8.82 35.43 -15.05
CA ARG A 192 -8.35 34.04 -14.88
C ARG A 192 -7.06 33.74 -15.63
N GLU A 193 -6.95 34.16 -16.89
CA GLU A 193 -5.79 33.89 -17.74
C GLU A 193 -4.56 34.65 -17.23
N GLN A 194 -4.71 35.93 -16.94
CA GLN A 194 -3.64 36.77 -16.38
C GLN A 194 -3.14 36.23 -15.03
N CYS A 195 -4.07 35.86 -14.14
CA CYS A 195 -3.72 35.29 -12.83
C CYS A 195 -3.07 33.91 -12.96
N ARG A 196 -3.55 33.04 -13.86
CA ARG A 196 -2.96 31.71 -14.06
C ARG A 196 -1.57 31.82 -14.67
N ALA A 197 -1.37 32.70 -15.65
CA ALA A 197 -0.07 32.97 -16.25
C ALA A 197 0.94 33.47 -15.20
N LYS A 198 0.54 34.46 -14.39
CA LYS A 198 1.39 34.99 -13.30
C LYS A 198 1.68 33.92 -12.25
N ALA A 199 0.69 33.12 -11.84
CA ALA A 199 0.90 32.02 -10.90
C ALA A 199 1.90 30.97 -11.43
N ILE A 200 1.85 30.64 -12.72
CA ILE A 200 2.81 29.72 -13.38
C ILE A 200 4.21 30.34 -13.41
N GLN A 201 4.32 31.62 -13.78
CA GLN A 201 5.59 32.34 -13.83
C GLN A 201 6.27 32.41 -12.46
N GLU A 202 5.49 32.66 -11.41
CA GLU A 202 5.97 32.74 -10.02
C GLU A 202 6.14 31.36 -9.36
N ASP A 203 5.80 30.27 -10.05
CA ASP A 203 5.77 28.90 -9.51
C ASP A 203 4.95 28.80 -8.20
N SER A 204 3.82 29.52 -8.15
CA SER A 204 3.00 29.74 -6.96
C SER A 204 2.44 28.43 -6.40
N LEU A 205 2.46 28.28 -5.07
CA LEU A 205 1.84 27.15 -4.37
C LEU A 205 0.34 27.00 -4.67
N SER A 206 -0.34 28.09 -5.05
CA SER A 206 -1.76 28.08 -5.37
C SER A 206 -2.11 27.35 -6.67
N LEU A 207 -1.11 27.00 -7.49
CA LEU A 207 -1.30 26.13 -8.66
C LEU A 207 -1.79 24.73 -8.25
N LEU A 208 -1.31 24.22 -7.11
CA LEU A 208 -1.68 22.89 -6.63
C LEU A 208 -3.15 22.85 -6.20
N ASP A 209 -3.91 21.91 -6.73
CA ASP A 209 -5.33 21.76 -6.39
C ASP A 209 -5.54 21.55 -4.89
N LYS A 210 -6.63 22.12 -4.37
CA LYS A 210 -7.01 22.12 -2.94
C LYS A 210 -6.02 22.83 -1.99
N VAL A 211 -5.00 23.51 -2.50
CA VAL A 211 -4.22 24.47 -1.69
C VAL A 211 -5.06 25.72 -1.45
N THR A 212 -5.44 25.95 -0.20
CA THR A 212 -6.20 27.13 0.22
C THR A 212 -5.26 28.28 0.59
N PRO A 213 -5.73 29.55 0.60
CA PRO A 213 -4.92 30.69 1.06
C PRO A 213 -4.27 30.45 2.44
N LYS A 214 -4.98 29.76 3.33
CA LYS A 214 -4.47 29.36 4.64
C LYS A 214 -3.27 28.40 4.57
N ILE A 215 -3.29 27.46 3.64
CA ILE A 215 -2.19 26.51 3.41
C ILE A 215 -0.99 27.22 2.79
N VAL A 216 -1.23 28.11 1.82
CA VAL A 216 -0.17 28.96 1.22
C VAL A 216 0.56 29.71 2.33
N HIS A 217 -0.18 30.47 3.14
CA HIS A 217 0.38 31.27 4.23
C HIS A 217 1.11 30.42 5.29
N GLN A 218 0.67 29.18 5.53
CA GLN A 218 1.36 28.26 6.44
C GLN A 218 2.74 27.86 5.94
N TYR A 219 2.92 27.73 4.63
CA TYR A 219 4.21 27.41 4.00
C TYR A 219 5.09 28.66 3.85
N GLU A 220 4.51 29.81 3.52
CA GLU A 220 5.22 31.09 3.44
C GLU A 220 5.86 31.47 4.78
N LYS A 221 5.16 31.25 5.91
CA LYS A 221 5.74 31.44 7.27
C LYS A 221 6.99 30.59 7.53
N LYS A 222 7.22 29.56 6.72
CA LYS A 222 8.39 28.66 6.80
C LYS A 222 9.40 28.95 5.68
N GLY A 223 9.25 30.05 4.95
CA GLY A 223 10.12 30.45 3.85
C GLY A 223 9.91 29.65 2.56
N ILE A 224 8.74 29.03 2.37
CA ILE A 224 8.42 28.21 1.20
C ILE A 224 7.35 28.93 0.39
N PHE A 225 7.74 29.44 -0.76
CA PHE A 225 6.92 30.29 -1.63
C PHE A 225 6.57 29.60 -2.96
N THR A 226 7.37 28.61 -3.38
CA THR A 226 7.20 27.99 -4.71
C THR A 226 6.96 26.48 -4.67
N VAL A 227 6.30 25.92 -5.70
CA VAL A 227 6.08 24.47 -5.84
C VAL A 227 7.43 23.74 -5.91
N LYS A 228 8.42 24.31 -6.60
CA LYS A 228 9.78 23.78 -6.64
C LYS A 228 10.40 23.69 -5.24
N GLN A 229 10.29 24.72 -4.41
CA GLN A 229 10.78 24.68 -3.02
C GLN A 229 10.04 23.62 -2.20
N LEU A 230 8.72 23.53 -2.35
CA LEU A 230 7.89 22.54 -1.66
C LEU A 230 8.31 21.10 -2.00
N SER A 231 8.73 20.85 -3.25
CA SER A 231 9.17 19.52 -3.71
C SER A 231 10.38 18.97 -2.95
N TYR A 232 11.32 19.83 -2.53
CA TYR A 232 12.54 19.43 -1.81
C TYR A 232 12.27 19.01 -0.36
N LEU A 233 11.06 19.29 0.15
CA LEU A 233 10.66 18.92 1.51
C LEU A 233 10.10 17.51 1.60
N PHE A 234 9.86 16.85 0.46
CA PHE A 234 9.43 15.47 0.46
C PHE A 234 10.58 14.58 0.96
N LYS A 235 10.30 13.76 1.97
CA LYS A 235 11.25 12.78 2.52
C LYS A 235 10.58 11.41 2.52
N PRO A 236 11.13 10.39 1.83
CA PRO A 236 10.58 9.04 1.83
C PRO A 236 10.50 8.50 3.27
N ARG A 237 9.29 8.38 3.82
CA ARG A 237 9.09 7.76 5.14
C ARG A 237 8.99 6.25 4.99
N LYS A 238 9.94 5.50 5.56
CA LYS A 238 9.80 4.04 5.74
C LYS A 238 8.60 3.77 6.66
N ARG A 239 7.60 3.01 6.18
CA ARG A 239 6.45 2.56 7.01
C ARG A 239 6.98 1.84 8.26
N LYS A 240 6.64 2.32 9.45
CA LYS A 240 6.91 1.59 10.70
C LYS A 240 6.12 0.28 10.65
N LYS A 241 6.79 -0.88 10.66
CA LYS A 241 6.22 -2.25 10.63
C LYS A 241 5.21 -2.57 11.77
N ARG A 242 4.90 -1.62 12.67
CA ARG A 242 4.15 -1.84 13.93
C ARG A 242 2.78 -1.16 14.01
N ALA A 243 2.30 -0.45 12.99
CA ALA A 243 0.96 0.15 13.04
C ALA A 243 -0.12 -0.90 12.73
N ARG A 244 -0.99 -1.18 13.71
CA ARG A 244 -2.12 -2.14 13.63
C ARG A 244 -3.21 -1.75 12.61
N LYS A 245 -3.18 -0.53 12.09
CA LYS A 245 -4.00 -0.06 10.96
C LYS A 245 -3.11 0.77 10.03
N PRO A 246 -3.18 0.62 8.70
CA PRO A 246 -2.57 1.58 7.80
C PRO A 246 -3.17 2.97 8.12
N PRO A 247 -2.35 4.04 8.26
CA PRO A 247 -2.89 5.39 8.40
C PRO A 247 -3.76 5.71 7.18
N ALA A 248 -4.77 6.57 7.35
CA ALA A 248 -5.58 7.04 6.25
C ALA A 248 -4.67 7.60 5.14
N VAL A 249 -4.96 7.24 3.89
CA VAL A 249 -4.21 7.73 2.73
C VAL A 249 -4.53 9.22 2.58
N THR A 250 -3.65 10.08 3.11
CA THR A 250 -3.73 11.53 2.98
C THR A 250 -2.90 11.98 1.79
N HIS A 251 -3.49 12.82 0.93
CA HIS A 251 -2.77 13.43 -0.19
C HIS A 251 -1.60 14.30 0.30
N ASP A 252 -0.39 14.03 -0.18
CA ASP A 252 0.83 14.75 0.18
C ASP A 252 1.20 15.76 -0.91
N LEU A 253 1.00 17.04 -0.60
CA LEU A 253 1.33 18.15 -1.51
C LEU A 253 2.81 18.19 -1.90
N LYS A 254 3.70 17.70 -1.05
CA LYS A 254 5.15 17.69 -1.33
C LYS A 254 5.48 16.63 -2.38
N LEU A 255 4.78 15.51 -2.35
CA LEU A 255 4.93 14.46 -3.34
C LEU A 255 4.32 14.87 -4.69
N GLN A 256 3.20 15.61 -4.67
CA GLN A 256 2.65 16.23 -5.88
C GLN A 256 3.64 17.23 -6.50
N ALA A 257 4.22 18.10 -5.67
CA ALA A 257 5.26 19.03 -6.10
C ALA A 257 6.50 18.32 -6.65
N LEU A 258 6.88 17.18 -6.06
CA LEU A 258 7.97 16.34 -6.56
C LEU A 258 7.63 15.75 -7.94
N ALA A 259 6.43 15.22 -8.13
CA ALA A 259 5.95 14.69 -9.42
C ALA A 259 6.08 15.75 -10.53
N ILE A 260 5.59 16.96 -10.28
CA ILE A 260 5.68 18.09 -11.21
C ILE A 260 7.14 18.43 -11.52
N ARG A 261 7.99 18.56 -10.50
CA ARG A 261 9.41 18.92 -10.71
C ARG A 261 10.17 17.87 -11.51
N THR A 262 9.89 16.59 -11.33
CA THR A 262 10.62 15.52 -12.03
C THR A 262 9.96 15.09 -13.33
N GLY A 263 8.73 15.53 -13.62
CA GLY A 263 7.95 15.07 -14.77
C GLY A 263 7.59 13.59 -14.71
N LYS A 264 7.48 13.00 -13.51
CA LYS A 264 7.23 11.56 -13.32
C LYS A 264 5.97 11.30 -12.51
N ILE A 265 5.37 10.14 -12.72
CA ILE A 265 4.26 9.62 -11.91
C ILE A 265 4.84 8.95 -10.65
N TYR A 266 4.44 9.39 -9.46
CA TYR A 266 4.84 8.75 -8.20
C TYR A 266 3.74 7.85 -7.62
N LEU A 267 4.11 6.63 -7.26
CA LEU A 267 3.24 5.62 -6.65
C LEU A 267 3.47 5.52 -5.15
N GLN A 268 2.43 5.78 -4.38
CA GLN A 268 2.37 5.54 -2.94
C GLN A 268 1.69 4.21 -2.61
N GLU A 269 0.65 3.84 -3.37
CA GLU A 269 -0.02 2.53 -3.33
C GLU A 269 -0.36 2.07 -4.75
N MET A 270 -0.32 0.76 -5.00
CA MET A 270 -0.66 0.20 -6.31
C MET A 270 -2.18 0.30 -6.57
N PRO A 271 -2.60 0.61 -7.80
CA PRO A 271 -4.02 0.61 -8.16
C PRO A 271 -4.60 -0.80 -8.05
N THR A 272 -5.79 -0.91 -7.46
CA THR A 272 -6.47 -2.21 -7.21
C THR A 272 -7.56 -2.52 -8.25
N LEU A 273 -7.47 -1.95 -9.45
CA LEU A 273 -8.45 -2.13 -10.52
C LEU A 273 -8.44 -3.57 -11.05
N THR A 274 -9.62 -4.11 -11.37
CA THR A 274 -9.78 -5.44 -11.98
C THR A 274 -10.54 -5.25 -13.28
N ARG A 275 -9.88 -5.50 -14.42
CA ARG A 275 -10.51 -5.40 -15.74
C ARG A 275 -11.42 -6.60 -15.98
N GLN A 276 -12.41 -6.38 -16.82
CA GLN A 276 -13.24 -7.42 -17.41
C GLN A 276 -13.23 -7.28 -18.94
N GLU A 277 -13.69 -8.32 -19.64
CA GLU A 277 -13.79 -8.31 -21.11
C GLU A 277 -14.78 -7.25 -21.62
N THR A 278 -15.87 -7.06 -20.88
CA THR A 278 -16.83 -5.98 -21.07
C THR A 278 -16.67 -4.95 -19.97
N GLU A 279 -16.74 -3.66 -20.31
CA GLU A 279 -16.56 -2.54 -19.38
C GLU A 279 -17.48 -1.38 -19.76
N LEU A 280 -18.01 -0.68 -18.75
CA LEU A 280 -18.88 0.48 -18.94
C LEU A 280 -18.20 1.74 -18.39
N TYR A 281 -18.24 2.84 -19.14
CA TYR A 281 -17.72 4.15 -18.74
C TYR A 281 -18.85 5.16 -18.79
N LEU A 282 -19.09 5.82 -17.64
CA LEU A 282 -20.24 6.68 -17.41
C LEU A 282 -19.80 8.11 -17.14
N ASP A 283 -20.44 9.04 -17.84
CA ASP A 283 -20.38 10.46 -17.56
C ASP A 283 -21.80 11.07 -17.60
N ILE A 284 -22.10 11.99 -16.70
CA ILE A 284 -23.43 12.59 -16.58
C ILE A 284 -23.30 14.11 -16.56
N GLU A 285 -24.06 14.78 -17.41
CA GLU A 285 -24.14 16.23 -17.46
C GLU A 285 -25.46 16.73 -16.87
N GLY A 286 -25.40 17.89 -16.20
CA GLY A 286 -26.59 18.48 -15.59
C GLY A 286 -26.49 19.98 -15.40
N LEU A 287 -27.64 20.57 -15.06
CA LEU A 287 -27.84 21.97 -14.69
C LEU A 287 -28.10 22.03 -13.19
N PRO A 288 -27.08 22.25 -12.34
CA PRO A 288 -27.24 22.20 -10.88
C PRO A 288 -28.28 23.19 -10.35
N ASP A 289 -28.37 24.36 -10.99
CA ASP A 289 -29.29 25.43 -10.62
C ASP A 289 -30.76 25.08 -10.90
N GLN A 290 -31.02 24.20 -11.86
CA GLN A 290 -32.36 23.71 -12.22
C GLN A 290 -32.63 22.29 -11.70
N ASN A 291 -31.62 21.65 -11.09
CA ASN A 291 -31.67 20.26 -10.64
C ASN A 291 -32.03 19.26 -11.76
N LEU A 292 -31.63 19.54 -13.01
CA LEU A 292 -31.90 18.73 -14.21
C LEU A 292 -30.62 18.02 -14.69
N TYR A 293 -30.70 16.73 -15.00
CA TYR A 293 -29.66 15.95 -15.68
C TYR A 293 -30.08 15.75 -17.14
N TYR A 294 -29.42 16.45 -18.06
CA TYR A 294 -29.88 16.52 -19.45
C TYR A 294 -29.18 15.54 -20.39
N LEU A 295 -28.06 14.95 -19.97
CA LEU A 295 -27.33 13.99 -20.79
C LEU A 295 -26.66 12.94 -19.90
N ILE A 296 -26.94 11.67 -20.20
CA ILE A 296 -26.23 10.52 -19.65
C ILE A 296 -25.45 9.89 -20.80
N GLY A 297 -24.13 9.83 -20.67
CA GLY A 297 -23.25 9.17 -21.63
C GLY A 297 -22.82 7.81 -21.12
N LEU A 298 -23.01 6.78 -21.93
CA LEU A 298 -22.52 5.43 -21.62
C LEU A 298 -21.67 4.90 -22.76
N LEU A 299 -20.37 4.74 -22.52
CA LEU A 299 -19.46 4.06 -23.42
C LEU A 299 -19.32 2.60 -22.99
N VAL A 300 -19.75 1.69 -23.86
CA VAL A 300 -19.67 0.24 -23.71
C VAL A 300 -18.45 -0.24 -24.49
N ARG A 301 -17.53 -0.91 -23.81
CA ARG A 301 -16.39 -1.59 -24.44
C ARG A 301 -16.54 -3.10 -24.31
N GLN A 302 -16.46 -3.82 -25.42
CA GLN A 302 -16.44 -5.28 -25.49
C GLN A 302 -15.23 -5.72 -26.33
N GLY A 303 -14.14 -6.10 -25.66
CA GLY A 303 -12.86 -6.34 -26.34
C GLY A 303 -12.37 -5.10 -27.09
N GLU A 304 -12.34 -5.18 -28.43
CA GLU A 304 -11.95 -4.07 -29.33
C GLU A 304 -13.15 -3.23 -29.80
N LYS A 305 -14.38 -3.73 -29.68
CA LYS A 305 -15.57 -2.99 -30.08
C LYS A 305 -15.90 -1.94 -29.01
N ILE A 306 -16.06 -0.70 -29.45
CA ILE A 306 -16.49 0.43 -28.61
C ILE A 306 -17.79 0.98 -29.18
N GLU A 307 -18.79 1.10 -28.33
CA GLU A 307 -20.10 1.65 -28.66
C GLU A 307 -20.46 2.72 -27.65
N TYR A 308 -20.98 3.86 -28.12
CA TYR A 308 -21.35 4.98 -27.26
C TYR A 308 -22.84 5.25 -27.38
N HIS A 309 -23.51 5.33 -26.23
CA HIS A 309 -24.94 5.57 -26.12
C HIS A 309 -25.19 6.91 -25.41
N PRO A 310 -25.57 7.96 -26.16
CA PRO A 310 -26.00 9.22 -25.57
C PRO A 310 -27.50 9.17 -25.26
N PHE A 311 -27.87 9.39 -23.99
CA PHE A 311 -29.27 9.55 -23.58
C PHE A 311 -29.54 11.03 -23.28
N TRP A 312 -30.21 11.71 -24.21
CA TRP A 312 -30.41 13.16 -24.19
C TRP A 312 -31.84 13.54 -23.80
N ALA A 313 -31.99 14.48 -22.88
CA ALA A 313 -33.25 15.09 -22.51
C ALA A 313 -33.32 16.56 -22.97
N ASP A 314 -34.40 16.90 -23.69
CA ASP A 314 -34.66 18.27 -24.09
C ASP A 314 -35.09 19.11 -22.88
N ASP A 315 -35.84 18.51 -21.95
CA ASP A 315 -36.34 19.14 -20.72
C ASP A 315 -36.44 18.14 -19.54
N ILE A 316 -37.07 18.57 -18.44
CA ILE A 316 -37.29 17.73 -17.26
C ILE A 316 -38.30 16.60 -17.49
N ASP A 317 -39.20 16.74 -18.46
CA ASP A 317 -40.22 15.73 -18.75
C ASP A 317 -39.58 14.53 -19.46
N ASN A 318 -38.53 14.76 -20.27
CA ASN A 318 -37.76 13.68 -20.89
C ASN A 318 -36.73 13.03 -19.95
N GLU A 319 -36.36 13.65 -18.84
CA GLU A 319 -35.32 13.14 -17.91
C GLU A 319 -35.68 11.73 -17.39
N LYS A 320 -36.96 11.44 -17.15
CA LYS A 320 -37.42 10.10 -16.73
C LYS A 320 -37.19 9.05 -17.81
N GLN A 321 -37.45 9.40 -19.08
CA GLN A 321 -37.30 8.47 -20.20
C GLN A 321 -35.83 8.10 -20.40
N ILE A 322 -34.93 9.09 -20.44
CA ILE A 322 -33.49 8.82 -20.60
C ILE A 322 -32.91 8.01 -19.45
N TRP A 323 -33.45 8.19 -18.23
CA TRP A 323 -33.07 7.40 -17.08
C TRP A 323 -33.47 5.93 -17.25
N GLN A 324 -34.69 5.67 -17.73
CA GLN A 324 -35.17 4.31 -18.01
C GLN A 324 -34.40 3.64 -19.16
N ASP A 325 -34.08 4.38 -20.21
CA ASP A 325 -33.32 3.88 -21.35
C ASP A 325 -31.88 3.51 -20.93
N PHE A 326 -31.23 4.36 -20.13
CA PHE A 326 -29.94 4.07 -19.53
C PHE A 326 -29.96 2.77 -18.71
N LEU A 327 -30.95 2.61 -17.83
CA LEU A 327 -31.09 1.40 -17.00
C LEU A 327 -31.31 0.16 -17.87
N THR A 328 -32.07 0.29 -18.97
CA THR A 328 -32.34 -0.81 -19.91
C THR A 328 -31.05 -1.30 -20.57
N ILE A 329 -30.19 -0.39 -21.04
CA ILE A 329 -28.89 -0.77 -21.62
C ILE A 329 -27.96 -1.37 -20.56
N VAL A 330 -27.88 -0.78 -19.36
CA VAL A 330 -27.03 -1.28 -18.27
C VAL A 330 -27.48 -2.67 -17.77
N ALA A 331 -28.76 -2.98 -17.84
CA ALA A 331 -29.32 -4.29 -17.48
C ALA A 331 -28.86 -5.42 -18.40
N GLN A 332 -28.45 -5.12 -19.64
CA GLN A 332 -27.86 -6.10 -20.57
C GLN A 332 -26.50 -6.62 -20.09
N TYR A 333 -25.85 -5.92 -19.14
CA TYR A 333 -24.49 -6.19 -18.66
C TYR A 333 -24.43 -6.37 -17.13
N PRO A 334 -25.12 -7.37 -16.54
CA PRO A 334 -25.41 -7.41 -15.09
C PRO A 334 -24.16 -7.52 -14.20
N ASN A 335 -23.06 -8.12 -14.67
CA ASN A 335 -21.85 -8.35 -13.87
C ASN A 335 -20.68 -7.41 -14.18
N THR A 336 -20.92 -6.39 -15.01
CA THR A 336 -19.89 -5.51 -15.57
C THR A 336 -19.60 -4.30 -14.69
N PRO A 337 -18.33 -3.92 -14.45
CA PRO A 337 -17.99 -2.70 -13.72
C PRO A 337 -18.40 -1.44 -14.48
N ILE A 338 -18.89 -0.45 -13.74
CA ILE A 338 -19.25 0.88 -14.27
C ILE A 338 -18.27 1.90 -13.74
N TYR A 339 -17.32 2.31 -14.59
CA TYR A 339 -16.33 3.31 -14.24
C TYR A 339 -16.94 4.70 -14.30
N SER A 340 -16.74 5.47 -13.23
CA SER A 340 -17.05 6.90 -13.15
C SER A 340 -15.83 7.63 -12.61
N TYR A 341 -15.63 8.88 -13.02
CA TYR A 341 -14.47 9.62 -12.56
C TYR A 341 -14.62 9.99 -11.08
N GLY A 342 -15.77 10.53 -10.68
CA GLY A 342 -15.95 11.22 -9.42
C GLY A 342 -17.03 10.63 -8.52
N SER A 343 -17.45 11.44 -7.55
CA SER A 343 -18.63 11.16 -6.72
C SER A 343 -19.86 11.92 -7.22
N TYR A 344 -19.74 12.63 -8.35
CA TYR A 344 -20.84 13.37 -8.94
C TYR A 344 -21.86 12.40 -9.55
N GLU A 345 -21.40 11.44 -10.34
CA GLU A 345 -22.25 10.45 -11.01
C GLU A 345 -23.03 9.60 -9.97
N LEU A 346 -22.36 9.20 -8.88
CA LEU A 346 -23.03 8.51 -7.76
C LEU A 346 -24.12 9.37 -7.11
N ARG A 347 -23.90 10.68 -6.97
CA ARG A 347 -24.93 11.60 -6.43
C ARG A 347 -26.06 11.77 -7.43
N ALA A 348 -25.77 11.91 -8.72
CA ALA A 348 -26.76 12.02 -9.78
C ALA A 348 -27.67 10.78 -9.82
N ILE A 349 -27.09 9.58 -9.84
CA ILE A 349 -27.83 8.31 -9.79
C ILE A 349 -28.72 8.23 -8.56
N LYS A 350 -28.21 8.56 -7.36
CA LYS A 350 -29.02 8.57 -6.14
C LYS A 350 -30.16 9.57 -6.18
N THR A 351 -29.95 10.73 -6.79
CA THR A 351 -30.98 11.75 -6.99
C THR A 351 -32.06 11.24 -7.95
N LEU A 352 -31.67 10.64 -9.07
CA LEU A 352 -32.59 10.07 -10.07
C LEU A 352 -33.36 8.87 -9.52
N ASP A 353 -32.70 7.96 -8.80
CA ASP A 353 -33.33 6.82 -8.11
C ASP A 353 -34.43 7.29 -7.15
N LYS A 354 -34.12 8.32 -6.35
CA LYS A 354 -35.10 8.90 -5.43
C LYS A 354 -36.23 9.64 -6.15
N ARG A 355 -35.90 10.37 -7.22
CA ARG A 355 -36.87 11.20 -7.97
C ARG A 355 -37.88 10.37 -8.73
N TYR A 356 -37.43 9.25 -9.30
CA TYR A 356 -38.25 8.39 -10.15
C TYR A 356 -38.62 7.04 -9.52
N GLU A 357 -38.37 6.91 -8.22
CA GLU A 357 -38.71 5.73 -7.42
C GLU A 357 -38.14 4.42 -7.99
N THR A 358 -36.94 4.48 -8.58
CA THR A 358 -36.21 3.31 -9.07
C THR A 358 -35.24 2.82 -7.99
N ASN A 359 -35.16 1.50 -7.77
CA ASN A 359 -34.29 0.92 -6.74
C ASN A 359 -33.13 0.15 -7.37
N ASN A 360 -32.07 0.86 -7.78
CA ASN A 360 -30.94 0.29 -8.51
C ASN A 360 -29.69 0.10 -7.65
N GLN A 361 -29.84 -0.53 -6.49
CA GLN A 361 -28.68 -0.84 -5.62
C GLN A 361 -27.59 -1.65 -6.33
N GLU A 362 -27.97 -2.49 -7.29
CA GLU A 362 -27.03 -3.28 -8.11
C GLU A 362 -26.17 -2.41 -9.04
N VAL A 363 -26.72 -1.33 -9.61
CA VAL A 363 -25.94 -0.37 -10.42
C VAL A 363 -24.95 0.36 -9.52
N ILE A 364 -25.40 0.83 -8.35
CA ILE A 364 -24.56 1.52 -7.38
C ILE A 364 -23.43 0.62 -6.86
N ALA A 365 -23.70 -0.66 -6.62
CA ALA A 365 -22.70 -1.63 -6.17
C ALA A 365 -21.58 -1.88 -7.19
N ARG A 366 -21.87 -1.69 -8.49
CA ARG A 366 -20.93 -1.87 -9.60
C ARG A 366 -20.12 -0.61 -9.94
N LEU A 367 -20.47 0.56 -9.37
CA LEU A 367 -19.78 1.81 -9.64
C LEU A 367 -18.35 1.79 -9.06
N VAL A 368 -17.37 2.04 -9.92
CA VAL A 368 -15.96 2.16 -9.58
C VAL A 368 -15.52 3.61 -9.76
N ASN A 369 -15.29 4.28 -8.63
CA ASN A 369 -14.79 5.65 -8.61
C ASN A 369 -13.27 5.69 -8.86
N ILE A 370 -12.86 6.19 -10.02
CA ILE A 370 -11.46 6.23 -10.46
C ILE A 370 -10.66 7.27 -9.69
N ASN A 371 -11.21 8.45 -9.38
CA ASN A 371 -10.50 9.46 -8.59
C ASN A 371 -10.09 8.92 -7.20
N LYS A 372 -10.91 8.06 -6.58
CA LYS A 372 -10.57 7.37 -5.31
C LYS A 372 -9.42 6.35 -5.43
N GLN A 373 -9.14 5.86 -6.64
CA GLN A 373 -7.97 5.01 -6.92
C GLN A 373 -6.70 5.82 -7.13
N ILE A 374 -6.83 7.08 -7.54
CA ILE A 374 -5.71 7.99 -7.81
C ILE A 374 -5.37 8.82 -6.57
N TYR A 375 -6.36 9.49 -5.99
CA TYR A 375 -6.18 10.50 -4.95
C TYR A 375 -5.43 9.96 -3.73
N GLY A 376 -4.25 10.54 -3.49
CA GLY A 376 -3.36 10.19 -2.37
C GLY A 376 -2.59 8.87 -2.56
N LYS A 377 -2.84 8.13 -3.65
CA LYS A 377 -2.18 6.86 -3.98
C LYS A 377 -1.23 6.99 -5.16
N ILE A 378 -1.58 7.80 -6.15
CA ILE A 378 -0.87 8.00 -7.41
C ILE A 378 -0.79 9.50 -7.65
N TYR A 379 0.40 10.00 -7.97
CA TYR A 379 0.68 11.42 -8.14
C TYR A 379 1.22 11.64 -9.55
N PHE A 380 0.36 12.06 -10.46
CA PHE A 380 0.75 12.45 -11.82
C PHE A 380 1.46 13.82 -11.80
N PRO A 381 2.33 14.13 -12.76
CA PRO A 381 3.06 15.40 -12.81
C PRO A 381 2.19 16.57 -13.34
N VAL A 382 1.00 16.75 -12.76
CA VAL A 382 0.03 17.80 -13.11
C VAL A 382 -0.37 18.61 -11.87
N TYR A 383 -1.01 19.75 -12.04
CA TYR A 383 -1.39 20.61 -10.92
C TYR A 383 -2.65 20.15 -10.18
N SER A 384 -3.60 19.50 -10.87
CA SER A 384 -4.84 19.00 -10.30
C SER A 384 -5.16 17.55 -10.68
N ASN A 385 -5.89 16.87 -9.79
CA ASN A 385 -6.52 15.58 -10.07
C ASN A 385 -7.93 15.78 -10.64
N LYS A 386 -8.07 16.64 -11.65
CA LYS A 386 -9.28 16.74 -12.48
C LYS A 386 -9.11 15.83 -13.69
N LEU A 387 -10.22 15.29 -14.21
CA LEU A 387 -10.19 14.32 -15.31
C LEU A 387 -9.39 14.88 -16.49
N LYS A 388 -9.73 16.09 -16.94
CA LYS A 388 -9.09 16.73 -18.08
C LYS A 388 -7.59 16.95 -17.93
N GLU A 389 -7.11 17.37 -16.75
CA GLU A 389 -5.66 17.57 -16.56
C GLU A 389 -4.90 16.25 -16.58
N LEU A 390 -5.43 15.20 -15.94
CA LEU A 390 -4.84 13.86 -15.99
C LEU A 390 -4.91 13.25 -17.39
N ALA A 391 -6.05 13.40 -18.04
CA ALA A 391 -6.33 12.87 -19.36
C ALA A 391 -5.49 13.55 -20.46
N ASN A 392 -5.33 14.87 -20.41
CA ASN A 392 -4.41 15.61 -21.28
C ASN A 392 -2.97 15.10 -21.12
N PHE A 393 -2.54 14.83 -19.87
CA PHE A 393 -1.21 14.31 -19.62
C PHE A 393 -0.97 12.92 -20.23
N ILE A 394 -2.00 12.06 -20.29
CA ILE A 394 -1.92 10.73 -20.92
C ILE A 394 -2.21 10.75 -22.43
N GLY A 395 -2.41 11.93 -23.02
CA GLY A 395 -2.58 12.11 -24.46
C GLY A 395 -4.03 12.16 -24.97
N ALA A 396 -5.03 12.28 -24.09
CA ALA A 396 -6.39 12.58 -24.51
C ALA A 396 -6.50 14.04 -25.01
N THR A 397 -7.37 14.27 -25.98
CA THR A 397 -7.67 15.62 -26.50
C THR A 397 -9.16 15.80 -26.65
N TRP A 398 -9.62 17.03 -26.47
CA TRP A 398 -11.00 17.43 -26.72
C TRP A 398 -11.07 18.21 -28.02
N THR A 399 -12.14 18.02 -28.79
CA THR A 399 -12.33 18.73 -30.05
C THR A 399 -12.46 20.24 -29.84
N ALA A 400 -13.09 20.66 -28.74
CA ALA A 400 -13.23 22.06 -28.37
C ALA A 400 -12.09 22.51 -27.44
N PRO A 401 -11.31 23.56 -27.80
CA PRO A 401 -10.15 23.99 -27.02
C PRO A 401 -10.54 24.63 -25.66
N ASP A 402 -11.76 25.16 -25.57
CA ASP A 402 -12.37 25.78 -24.40
C ASP A 402 -13.21 24.79 -23.56
N ALA A 403 -13.19 23.49 -23.90
CA ALA A 403 -14.04 22.50 -23.26
C ALA A 403 -13.83 22.48 -21.74
N SER A 404 -14.91 22.73 -20.99
CA SER A 404 -14.94 22.63 -19.53
C SER A 404 -16.38 22.39 -19.06
N GLY A 405 -16.56 21.92 -17.82
CA GLY A 405 -17.91 21.73 -17.27
C GLY A 405 -18.68 23.04 -17.06
N ILE A 406 -18.04 24.22 -17.16
CA ILE A 406 -18.74 25.51 -17.19
C ILE A 406 -19.12 25.86 -18.62
N GLN A 407 -18.23 25.56 -19.57
CA GLN A 407 -18.48 25.79 -20.99
C GLN A 407 -19.58 24.87 -21.53
N SER A 408 -19.77 23.67 -20.97
CA SER A 408 -20.94 22.83 -21.28
C SER A 408 -22.27 23.52 -20.89
N LEU A 409 -22.30 24.29 -19.79
CA LEU A 409 -23.48 25.09 -19.41
C LEU A 409 -23.77 26.19 -20.42
N VAL A 410 -22.73 26.80 -20.99
CA VAL A 410 -22.85 27.82 -22.05
C VAL A 410 -23.46 27.20 -23.31
N TRP A 411 -22.93 26.06 -23.77
CA TRP A 411 -23.49 25.36 -24.93
C TRP A 411 -24.92 24.88 -24.69
N ARG A 412 -25.23 24.44 -23.46
CA ARG A 412 -26.61 24.06 -23.10
C ARG A 412 -27.56 25.26 -23.08
N HIS A 413 -27.10 26.42 -22.64
CA HIS A 413 -27.88 27.66 -22.72
C HIS A 413 -28.16 28.05 -24.17
N TYR A 414 -27.15 28.07 -25.04
CA TYR A 414 -27.37 28.37 -26.46
C TYR A 414 -28.30 27.37 -27.13
N TRP A 415 -28.19 26.08 -26.79
CA TRP A 415 -29.15 25.08 -27.26
C TRP A 415 -30.58 25.34 -26.77
N ASN A 416 -30.78 25.68 -25.49
CA ASN A 416 -32.12 26.02 -24.97
C ASN A 416 -32.72 27.26 -25.66
N ASP A 417 -31.88 28.23 -26.04
CA ASP A 417 -32.33 29.47 -26.69
C ASP A 417 -32.60 29.28 -28.19
N SER A 418 -31.73 28.58 -28.92
CA SER A 418 -31.81 28.47 -30.39
C SER A 418 -32.37 27.14 -30.91
N HIS A 419 -32.32 26.08 -30.10
CA HIS A 419 -32.60 24.68 -30.49
C HIS A 419 -31.75 24.16 -31.66
N GLU A 420 -30.64 24.83 -31.97
CA GLU A 420 -29.77 24.42 -33.07
C GLU A 420 -29.03 23.12 -32.76
N SER A 421 -29.06 22.18 -33.71
CA SER A 421 -28.47 20.84 -33.56
C SER A 421 -26.95 20.87 -33.30
N GLN A 422 -26.25 21.92 -33.74
CA GLN A 422 -24.81 22.07 -33.54
C GLN A 422 -24.41 22.05 -32.06
N TYR A 423 -25.19 22.69 -31.17
CA TYR A 423 -24.87 22.76 -29.74
C TYR A 423 -25.17 21.43 -29.04
N LYS A 424 -26.24 20.74 -29.45
CA LYS A 424 -26.56 19.38 -28.98
C LYS A 424 -25.46 18.39 -29.37
N LEU A 425 -25.04 18.40 -30.64
CA LEU A 425 -23.93 17.58 -31.11
C LEU A 425 -22.64 17.90 -30.36
N LYS A 426 -22.33 19.18 -30.15
CA LYS A 426 -21.13 19.61 -29.38
C LYS A 426 -21.13 19.07 -27.95
N LEU A 427 -22.27 19.09 -27.26
CA LEU A 427 -22.43 18.52 -25.92
C LEU A 427 -22.31 17.00 -25.90
N ILE A 428 -22.91 16.32 -26.87
CA ILE A 428 -22.82 14.86 -27.01
C ILE A 428 -21.37 14.43 -27.27
N THR A 429 -20.66 15.13 -28.16
CA THR A 429 -19.23 14.90 -28.43
C THR A 429 -18.40 15.16 -27.18
N TYR A 430 -18.66 16.24 -26.46
CA TYR A 430 -17.94 16.58 -25.24
C TYR A 430 -18.06 15.48 -24.17
N ASN A 431 -19.27 15.00 -23.92
CA ASN A 431 -19.55 13.92 -22.96
C ASN A 431 -18.98 12.57 -23.42
N GLN A 432 -19.00 12.29 -24.73
CA GLN A 432 -18.34 11.12 -25.31
C GLN A 432 -16.82 11.15 -25.11
N GLU A 433 -16.20 12.31 -25.32
CA GLU A 433 -14.76 12.54 -25.10
C GLU A 433 -14.40 12.37 -23.62
N ASP A 434 -15.25 12.84 -22.68
CA ASP A 434 -15.05 12.61 -21.24
C ASP A 434 -15.13 11.11 -20.88
N CYS A 435 -16.05 10.35 -21.47
CA CYS A 435 -16.10 8.89 -21.33
C CYS A 435 -14.84 8.20 -21.90
N TYR A 436 -14.36 8.65 -23.06
CA TYR A 436 -13.16 8.11 -23.69
C TYR A 436 -11.88 8.45 -22.90
N ALA A 437 -11.79 9.68 -22.38
CA ALA A 437 -10.72 10.11 -21.49
C ALA A 437 -10.69 9.26 -20.21
N LEU A 438 -11.86 8.93 -19.64
CA LEU A 438 -11.97 8.02 -18.51
C LEU A 438 -11.48 6.61 -18.85
N LYS A 439 -11.81 6.09 -20.05
CA LYS A 439 -11.27 4.81 -20.56
C LYS A 439 -9.75 4.83 -20.63
N LEU A 440 -9.16 5.84 -21.28
CA LEU A 440 -7.71 5.98 -21.39
C LEU A 440 -7.04 6.02 -20.01
N LEU A 441 -7.65 6.72 -19.05
CA LEU A 441 -7.13 6.79 -17.68
C LEU A 441 -7.19 5.42 -16.98
N VAL A 442 -8.23 4.62 -17.19
CA VAL A 442 -8.32 3.25 -16.66
C VAL A 442 -7.27 2.34 -17.30
N GLU A 443 -7.03 2.47 -18.60
CA GLU A 443 -5.97 1.76 -19.32
C GLU A 443 -4.59 2.13 -18.80
N GLU A 444 -4.37 3.41 -18.52
CA GLU A 444 -3.11 3.90 -17.95
C GLU A 444 -2.88 3.36 -16.53
N LEU A 445 -3.92 3.34 -15.69
CA LEU A 445 -3.83 2.75 -14.35
C LEU A 445 -3.54 1.26 -14.38
N GLU A 446 -4.04 0.54 -15.40
CA GLU A 446 -3.69 -0.86 -15.62
C GLU A 446 -2.24 -1.02 -16.09
N ARG A 447 -1.80 -0.20 -17.04
CA ARG A 447 -0.39 -0.16 -17.50
C ARG A 447 0.55 0.02 -16.32
N ILE A 448 0.23 0.98 -15.44
CA ILE A 448 0.95 1.19 -14.19
C ILE A 448 0.88 -0.07 -13.31
N LYS A 449 -0.30 -0.68 -13.11
CA LYS A 449 -0.42 -1.87 -12.25
C LYS A 449 0.53 -3.01 -12.63
N TYR A 450 0.73 -3.28 -13.92
CA TYR A 450 1.54 -4.41 -14.39
C TYR A 450 2.99 -4.05 -14.72
N SER A 451 3.23 -2.81 -15.14
CA SER A 451 4.54 -2.38 -15.65
C SER A 451 5.21 -1.32 -14.77
N ALA A 452 4.62 -0.96 -13.62
CA ALA A 452 5.16 0.04 -12.69
C ALA A 452 6.56 -0.28 -12.19
N ASP A 453 7.13 -1.47 -12.36
CA ASP A 453 8.53 -1.75 -12.02
C ASP A 453 9.50 -1.40 -13.16
N VAL A 454 9.03 -1.36 -14.41
CA VAL A 454 9.85 -1.22 -15.64
C VAL A 454 9.75 0.18 -16.26
N LEU A 455 8.63 0.87 -16.06
CA LEU A 455 8.36 2.19 -16.65
C LEU A 455 9.28 3.31 -16.14
N SER A 456 10.03 3.99 -17.01
CA SER A 456 10.99 5.04 -16.62
C SER A 456 10.33 6.33 -16.12
N ASP A 457 9.10 6.57 -16.58
CA ASP A 457 8.19 7.67 -16.24
C ASP A 457 7.43 7.45 -14.92
N VAL A 458 7.55 6.27 -14.30
CA VAL A 458 6.86 5.90 -13.06
C VAL A 458 7.86 5.55 -11.95
N ASP A 459 7.74 6.19 -10.79
CA ASP A 459 8.59 5.99 -9.61
C ASP A 459 7.78 5.61 -8.36
N PHE A 460 8.37 4.87 -7.42
CA PHE A 460 7.71 4.61 -6.14
C PHE A 460 8.11 5.64 -5.08
N ALA A 461 7.13 6.27 -4.43
CA ALA A 461 7.36 7.35 -3.46
C ALA A 461 8.22 6.93 -2.25
N GLN A 462 8.19 5.65 -1.88
CA GLN A 462 8.98 5.12 -0.74
C GLN A 462 10.33 4.52 -1.17
N THR A 463 10.45 4.09 -2.42
CA THR A 463 11.62 3.43 -3.00
C THR A 463 11.75 3.87 -4.45
N PRO A 464 12.19 5.11 -4.71
CA PRO A 464 12.31 5.62 -6.08
C PRO A 464 13.10 4.64 -6.93
N LYS A 465 12.68 4.39 -8.16
CA LYS A 465 13.49 3.68 -9.13
C LYS A 465 14.73 4.51 -9.37
N SER A 466 15.86 3.88 -9.18
CA SER A 466 17.15 4.43 -9.54
C SER A 466 17.16 4.84 -11.01
N GLN A 467 17.61 6.06 -11.31
CA GLN A 467 17.87 6.55 -12.66
C GLN A 467 19.09 5.84 -13.26
N ILE A 468 19.07 4.51 -13.40
CA ILE A 468 20.16 3.78 -14.02
C ILE A 468 20.09 4.04 -15.54
N SER A 469 21.22 4.28 -16.17
CA SER A 469 21.36 4.34 -17.63
C SER A 469 20.86 3.05 -18.31
N GLU A 470 20.55 3.11 -19.61
CA GLU A 470 20.11 1.93 -20.37
C GLU A 470 21.15 0.77 -20.31
N ALA A 471 22.44 1.12 -20.31
CA ALA A 471 23.52 0.14 -20.19
C ALA A 471 23.58 -0.47 -18.78
N GLY A 472 23.45 0.33 -17.71
CA GLY A 472 23.35 -0.19 -16.34
C GLY A 472 22.09 -1.06 -16.12
N GLU A 473 20.98 -0.76 -16.78
CA GLU A 473 19.74 -1.55 -16.69
C GLU A 473 19.87 -2.93 -17.37
N LYS A 474 20.57 -2.99 -18.52
CA LYS A 474 20.97 -4.26 -19.16
C LYS A 474 21.86 -5.09 -18.25
N VAL A 475 22.78 -4.46 -17.52
CA VAL A 475 23.64 -5.18 -16.56
C VAL A 475 22.82 -5.70 -15.38
N ARG A 476 21.96 -4.86 -14.81
CA ARG A 476 21.08 -5.20 -13.69
C ARG A 476 20.18 -6.39 -14.01
N SER A 477 19.50 -6.36 -15.15
CA SER A 477 18.57 -7.44 -15.56
C SER A 477 19.27 -8.79 -15.72
N GLN A 478 20.50 -8.80 -16.24
CA GLN A 478 21.31 -10.02 -16.36
C GLN A 478 21.82 -10.51 -15.01
N PHE A 479 22.25 -9.62 -14.12
CA PHE A 479 22.59 -9.98 -12.75
C PHE A 479 21.39 -10.51 -11.98
N GLU A 480 20.19 -9.96 -12.18
CA GLU A 480 18.96 -10.51 -11.61
C GLU A 480 18.63 -11.89 -12.15
N MET A 481 18.91 -12.16 -13.42
CA MET A 481 18.77 -13.49 -14.00
C MET A 481 19.69 -14.50 -13.29
N ILE A 482 20.97 -14.15 -13.06
CA ILE A 482 21.94 -14.96 -12.30
C ILE A 482 21.45 -15.20 -10.87
N LEU A 483 20.95 -14.16 -10.19
CA LEU A 483 20.40 -14.26 -8.84
C LEU A 483 19.18 -15.20 -8.80
N ARG A 484 18.31 -15.14 -9.80
CA ARG A 484 17.17 -16.07 -9.95
C ARG A 484 17.67 -17.49 -10.14
N PHE A 485 18.65 -17.75 -11.00
CA PHE A 485 19.21 -19.10 -11.18
C PHE A 485 19.81 -19.68 -9.90
N ALA A 486 20.54 -18.86 -9.14
CA ALA A 486 21.06 -19.29 -7.85
C ALA A 486 19.94 -19.68 -6.86
N SER A 487 18.74 -19.12 -7.02
CA SER A 487 17.56 -19.43 -6.21
C SER A 487 16.70 -20.60 -6.71
N VAL A 488 16.81 -21.01 -7.99
CA VAL A 488 15.96 -22.05 -8.59
C VAL A 488 16.50 -23.45 -8.27
N LYS A 489 16.16 -23.92 -7.08
CA LYS A 489 15.94 -25.33 -6.75
C LYS A 489 14.71 -25.48 -5.85
N TYR A 490 13.56 -24.85 -6.21
CA TYR A 490 12.28 -25.16 -5.57
C TYR A 490 11.04 -24.66 -6.33
N GLU A 491 10.64 -25.37 -7.39
CA GLU A 491 9.21 -25.45 -7.77
C GLU A 491 8.90 -26.87 -8.25
N LYS A 492 8.26 -27.66 -7.38
CA LYS A 492 7.29 -28.67 -7.77
C LYS A 492 6.49 -29.09 -6.54
N ARG A 493 5.16 -28.98 -6.66
CA ARG A 493 4.06 -29.40 -5.75
C ARG A 493 3.48 -28.29 -4.86
N LYS A 494 2.59 -27.49 -5.46
CA LYS A 494 1.47 -26.84 -4.75
C LYS A 494 0.44 -27.92 -4.40
N ILE A 495 0.11 -28.04 -3.11
CA ILE A 495 -1.11 -28.68 -2.61
C ILE A 495 -2.03 -27.51 -2.24
N SER A 496 -3.25 -27.49 -2.79
CA SER A 496 -4.32 -26.56 -2.46
C SER A 496 -4.98 -26.98 -1.14
N PHE A 497 -5.35 -26.00 -0.31
CA PHE A 497 -6.29 -26.20 0.78
C PHE A 497 -7.36 -25.09 0.73
N SER A 498 -8.61 -25.54 0.76
CA SER A 498 -9.84 -24.75 0.82
C SER A 498 -9.96 -23.98 2.13
N GLN A 499 -10.48 -22.76 2.05
CA GLN A 499 -10.79 -21.92 3.20
C GLN A 499 -12.06 -22.43 3.91
N GLY A 500 -11.94 -22.76 5.19
CA GLY A 500 -13.06 -22.93 6.13
C GLY A 500 -12.98 -21.84 7.20
N GLN A 501 -14.12 -21.17 7.45
CA GLN A 501 -14.27 -20.09 8.42
C GLN A 501 -14.04 -20.57 9.85
N VAL A 502 -13.41 -19.72 10.68
CA VAL A 502 -13.21 -19.93 12.12
C VAL A 502 -14.18 -19.02 12.87
N SER A 503 -15.03 -19.62 13.71
CA SER A 503 -15.90 -18.92 14.66
C SER A 503 -15.19 -18.67 15.99
N GLU A 504 -15.54 -17.56 16.64
CA GLU A 504 -15.00 -17.09 17.92
C GLU A 504 -15.44 -17.98 19.09
N GLY A 505 -14.48 -18.57 19.81
CA GLY A 505 -14.70 -19.35 21.02
C GLY A 505 -14.37 -18.56 22.29
N GLY A 506 -15.38 -18.36 23.14
CA GLY A 506 -15.32 -17.60 24.39
C GLY A 506 -14.55 -18.27 25.54
N LYS A 507 -14.25 -17.45 26.55
CA LYS A 507 -13.59 -17.79 27.82
C LYS A 507 -14.43 -18.75 28.67
N ARG A 508 -13.88 -19.90 29.07
CA ARG A 508 -14.23 -20.66 30.30
C ARG A 508 -12.96 -21.37 30.78
N GLY A 509 -12.42 -21.08 31.97
CA GLY A 509 -12.93 -21.58 33.25
C GLY A 509 -12.23 -22.92 33.56
N GLY A 510 -11.00 -22.87 34.09
CA GLY A 510 -10.17 -24.06 34.30
C GLY A 510 -10.61 -24.88 35.51
N THR A 511 -11.23 -26.03 35.27
CA THR A 511 -11.40 -27.11 36.25
C THR A 511 -10.22 -28.07 36.15
N LYS A 512 -9.62 -28.44 37.30
CA LYS A 512 -8.58 -29.47 37.37
C LYS A 512 -9.16 -30.82 36.91
N PRO A 513 -8.60 -31.49 35.89
CA PRO A 513 -9.09 -32.79 35.47
C PRO A 513 -8.70 -33.88 36.48
N SER A 514 -9.70 -34.63 36.94
CA SER A 514 -9.53 -35.92 37.59
C SER A 514 -8.87 -36.88 36.59
N LYS A 515 -7.72 -37.48 36.95
CA LYS A 515 -7.02 -38.47 36.13
C LYS A 515 -7.74 -39.82 36.23
N THR A 516 -8.74 -40.05 35.39
CA THR A 516 -9.18 -41.43 35.10
C THR A 516 -8.11 -42.10 34.24
N MET A 517 -7.44 -43.12 34.78
CA MET A 517 -6.45 -43.89 34.04
C MET A 517 -7.10 -44.58 32.83
N PRO A 518 -6.57 -44.42 31.61
CA PRO A 518 -7.16 -45.02 30.42
C PRO A 518 -7.08 -46.56 30.48
N LYS A 519 -8.14 -47.23 30.02
CA LYS A 519 -8.20 -48.71 29.98
C LYS A 519 -7.07 -49.26 29.09
N PRO A 520 -6.27 -50.24 29.55
CA PRO A 520 -5.17 -50.77 28.78
C PRO A 520 -5.66 -51.58 27.58
N ASN A 521 -5.08 -51.32 26.40
CA ASN A 521 -5.30 -52.11 25.18
C ASN A 521 -4.51 -53.43 25.21
N LYS A 522 -3.38 -53.45 25.90
CA LYS A 522 -2.48 -54.60 26.01
C LYS A 522 -1.97 -54.72 27.45
N CYS A 523 -2.01 -55.92 28.02
CA CYS A 523 -1.36 -56.22 29.30
C CYS A 523 -0.15 -57.13 29.02
N VAL A 524 1.01 -56.76 29.56
CA VAL A 524 2.26 -57.51 29.40
C VAL A 524 2.76 -57.89 30.79
N GLN A 525 2.83 -59.20 31.05
CA GLN A 525 3.49 -59.70 32.25
C GLN A 525 5.00 -59.69 32.02
N VAL A 526 5.72 -59.04 32.92
CA VAL A 526 7.18 -58.97 32.91
C VAL A 526 7.72 -60.09 33.82
N PRO A 527 8.73 -60.86 33.37
CA PRO A 527 9.37 -61.87 34.20
C PRO A 527 10.07 -61.23 35.41
N GLN A 528 10.09 -61.94 36.53
CA GLN A 528 10.86 -61.55 37.72
C GLN A 528 12.35 -61.79 37.50
N VAL A 529 13.18 -61.31 38.42
CA VAL A 529 14.58 -61.74 38.50
C VAL A 529 14.60 -63.14 39.10
N ASP A 530 15.30 -64.08 38.48
CA ASP A 530 15.36 -65.47 38.98
C ASP A 530 16.35 -65.63 40.14
N ALA A 531 17.36 -64.76 40.24
CA ALA A 531 18.47 -64.89 41.17
C ALA A 531 18.98 -63.55 41.74
N CYS A 532 19.38 -63.54 43.01
CA CYS A 532 19.89 -62.35 43.68
C CYS A 532 21.36 -62.05 43.29
N PHE A 533 21.60 -60.96 42.56
CA PHE A 533 22.94 -60.52 42.16
C PHE A 533 23.86 -60.08 43.33
N GLN A 534 23.28 -59.74 44.49
CA GLN A 534 24.04 -59.32 45.68
C GLN A 534 24.46 -60.48 46.60
N CYS A 535 23.87 -61.67 46.40
CA CYS A 535 24.05 -62.81 47.30
C CYS A 535 24.64 -64.06 46.61
N GLY A 536 25.24 -63.88 45.43
CA GLY A 536 25.80 -64.98 44.65
C GLY A 536 24.74 -65.82 43.95
N TYR A 537 23.76 -65.17 43.31
CA TYR A 537 22.71 -65.81 42.51
C TYR A 537 21.78 -66.75 43.28
N THR A 538 21.51 -66.45 44.56
CA THR A 538 20.51 -67.20 45.33
C THR A 538 19.11 -67.08 44.68
N PRO A 539 18.36 -68.20 44.48
CA PRO A 539 17.03 -68.17 43.89
C PRO A 539 16.07 -67.25 44.65
N LEU A 540 15.34 -66.42 43.91
CA LEU A 540 14.38 -65.48 44.49
C LEU A 540 12.99 -66.14 44.64
N LYS A 541 12.37 -65.96 45.82
CA LYS A 541 11.00 -66.44 46.05
C LYS A 541 10.00 -65.45 45.48
N LEU A 542 9.05 -65.92 44.68
CA LEU A 542 7.98 -65.11 44.12
C LEU A 542 7.07 -64.56 45.24
N MET A 543 6.85 -63.24 45.24
CA MET A 543 5.93 -62.58 46.15
C MET A 543 4.59 -62.26 45.48
N GLU A 544 3.51 -62.20 46.27
CA GLU A 544 2.20 -61.73 45.80
C GLU A 544 2.18 -60.23 45.50
N THR A 545 3.11 -59.47 46.08
CA THR A 545 3.25 -58.03 45.83
C THR A 545 3.59 -57.79 44.36
N ARG A 546 2.73 -57.05 43.65
CA ARG A 546 2.89 -56.70 42.23
C ARG A 546 3.17 -55.23 42.02
N THR A 547 4.02 -54.91 41.05
CA THR A 547 4.19 -53.55 40.53
C THR A 547 3.60 -53.48 39.13
N SER A 548 2.90 -52.40 38.80
CA SER A 548 2.40 -52.18 37.44
C SER A 548 2.68 -50.76 36.96
N ARG A 549 2.98 -50.64 35.66
CA ARG A 549 3.22 -49.39 34.95
C ARG A 549 2.34 -49.35 33.70
N THR A 550 1.68 -48.23 33.45
CA THR A 550 0.86 -48.03 32.25
C THR A 550 1.53 -46.98 31.37
N ILE A 551 1.79 -47.32 30.12
CA ILE A 551 2.44 -46.46 29.13
C ILE A 551 1.49 -46.23 27.98
N ILE A 552 1.31 -44.95 27.64
CA ILE A 552 0.53 -44.51 26.49
C ILE A 552 1.51 -44.22 25.36
N ASP A 553 1.39 -44.94 24.25
CA ASP A 553 2.28 -44.76 23.11
C ASP A 553 1.51 -44.60 21.80
N LEU A 554 2.22 -44.12 20.78
CA LEU A 554 1.73 -44.01 19.41
C LEU A 554 2.53 -44.95 18.51
N VAL A 555 1.84 -45.71 17.66
CA VAL A 555 2.47 -46.64 16.74
C VAL A 555 2.03 -46.33 15.31
N LEU A 556 2.96 -46.41 14.36
CA LEU A 556 2.66 -46.20 12.94
C LEU A 556 1.84 -47.37 12.38
N ALA A 557 0.59 -47.11 12.01
CA ALA A 557 -0.28 -48.03 11.29
C ALA A 557 -0.21 -47.76 9.77
N LYS A 558 -0.79 -48.64 8.95
CA LYS A 558 -0.81 -48.49 7.48
C LYS A 558 -1.36 -47.14 7.02
N ASN A 559 -2.41 -46.64 7.69
CA ASN A 559 -3.16 -45.44 7.29
C ASN A 559 -3.02 -44.27 8.29
N GLY A 560 -2.07 -44.31 9.22
CA GLY A 560 -1.93 -43.22 10.19
C GLY A 560 -1.19 -43.61 11.46
N VAL A 561 -1.47 -42.88 12.53
CA VAL A 561 -0.87 -43.08 13.86
C VAL A 561 -1.95 -43.61 14.79
N LYS A 562 -1.69 -44.73 15.48
CA LYS A 562 -2.64 -45.35 16.41
C LYS A 562 -2.13 -45.25 17.85
N LYS A 563 -3.01 -44.80 18.75
CA LYS A 563 -2.76 -44.83 20.20
C LYS A 563 -2.86 -46.26 20.75
N ILE A 564 -1.88 -46.67 21.53
CA ILE A 564 -1.85 -47.94 22.26
C ILE A 564 -1.51 -47.68 23.72
N VAL A 565 -2.36 -48.19 24.62
CA VAL A 565 -2.12 -48.15 26.07
C VAL A 565 -1.65 -49.53 26.52
N THR A 566 -0.41 -49.65 26.97
CA THR A 566 0.16 -50.92 27.43
C THR A 566 0.35 -50.89 28.95
N LYS A 567 -0.22 -51.86 29.66
CA LYS A 567 0.00 -52.08 31.10
C LYS A 567 1.03 -53.19 31.28
N TYR A 568 2.23 -52.81 31.71
CA TYR A 568 3.26 -53.75 32.18
C TYR A 568 3.01 -54.07 33.64
N PHE A 569 3.02 -55.34 34.02
CA PHE A 569 2.92 -55.75 35.42
C PHE A 569 3.85 -56.92 35.70
N GLY A 570 4.34 -57.03 36.93
CA GLY A 570 5.14 -58.17 37.35
C GLY A 570 5.24 -58.26 38.87
N PHE A 571 5.65 -59.42 39.34
CA PHE A 571 5.74 -59.78 40.76
C PHE A 571 7.15 -59.52 41.29
N HIS A 572 7.28 -59.19 42.57
CA HIS A 572 8.59 -59.02 43.19
C HIS A 572 9.21 -60.37 43.53
N GLY A 573 10.54 -60.46 43.43
CA GLY A 573 11.32 -61.57 43.97
C GLY A 573 11.89 -61.20 45.34
N TYR A 574 11.75 -62.08 46.33
CA TYR A 574 12.33 -61.92 47.66
C TYR A 574 13.58 -62.79 47.82
N CYS A 575 14.68 -62.20 48.29
CA CYS A 575 15.87 -62.96 48.65
C CYS A 575 15.86 -63.30 50.14
N ALA A 576 15.87 -64.59 50.48
CA ALA A 576 15.93 -65.04 51.88
C ALA A 576 17.27 -64.68 52.58
N LYS A 577 18.35 -64.47 51.82
CA LYS A 577 19.69 -64.22 52.37
C LYS A 577 19.95 -62.74 52.69
N CYS A 578 19.58 -61.81 51.81
CA CYS A 578 19.71 -60.36 52.08
C CYS A 578 18.41 -59.69 52.53
N GLN A 579 17.31 -60.43 52.61
CA GLN A 579 15.99 -59.94 53.03
C GLN A 579 15.48 -58.74 52.20
N ARG A 580 15.89 -58.63 50.93
CA ARG A 580 15.49 -57.55 50.02
C ARG A 580 14.50 -58.02 48.96
N ASN A 581 13.60 -57.11 48.57
CA ASN A 581 12.65 -57.27 47.48
C ASN A 581 13.22 -56.69 46.18
N TYR A 582 13.20 -57.49 45.12
CA TYR A 582 13.64 -57.11 43.79
C TYR A 582 12.42 -56.96 42.87
N PRO A 583 12.09 -55.74 42.41
CA PRO A 583 11.05 -55.57 41.40
C PRO A 583 11.52 -56.11 40.03
N PRO A 584 10.59 -56.42 39.12
CA PRO A 584 10.93 -56.88 37.76
C PRO A 584 11.85 -55.90 37.02
N PRO A 585 12.96 -56.36 36.38
CA PRO A 585 13.96 -55.48 35.75
C PRO A 585 13.38 -54.55 34.69
N LYS A 586 12.48 -55.05 33.85
CA LYS A 586 11.87 -54.24 32.78
C LYS A 586 10.99 -53.11 33.34
N LEU A 587 10.50 -53.22 34.57
CA LEU A 587 9.76 -52.13 35.23
C LEU A 587 10.69 -51.08 35.85
N LEU A 588 11.98 -51.42 36.05
CA LEU A 588 13.03 -50.50 36.47
C LEU A 588 13.62 -49.70 35.30
N GLU A 589 13.54 -50.22 34.07
CA GLU A 589 13.93 -49.49 32.85
C GLU A 589 13.06 -48.25 32.60
N PHE A 590 11.80 -48.26 33.04
CA PHE A 590 10.92 -47.10 32.93
C PHE A 590 11.23 -46.06 34.01
N GLU A 591 11.33 -44.79 33.61
CA GLU A 591 11.53 -43.71 34.59
C GLU A 591 10.40 -43.72 35.63
N ARG A 592 10.69 -43.30 36.88
CA ARG A 592 9.76 -43.35 38.02
C ARG A 592 8.38 -42.73 37.74
N HIS A 593 8.23 -41.89 36.70
CA HIS A 593 6.98 -41.27 36.26
C HIS A 593 6.75 -41.32 34.73
N GLN A 594 7.32 -42.27 34.01
CA GLN A 594 7.13 -42.38 32.56
C GLN A 594 5.69 -42.79 32.22
N PHE A 595 4.94 -41.85 31.66
CA PHE A 595 3.54 -42.05 31.26
C PHE A 595 3.37 -42.20 29.74
N TYR A 596 4.31 -41.67 28.96
CA TYR A 596 4.28 -41.69 27.51
C TYR A 596 5.46 -42.47 26.93
N GLY A 597 5.18 -43.30 25.93
CA GLY A 597 6.18 -44.06 25.18
C GLY A 597 6.92 -43.23 24.15
N HIS A 598 7.88 -43.85 23.46
CA HIS A 598 8.77 -43.17 22.51
C HIS A 598 8.02 -42.58 21.32
N GLY A 599 7.12 -43.35 20.70
CA GLY A 599 6.33 -42.89 19.56
C GLY A 599 5.45 -41.68 19.87
N PHE A 600 4.85 -41.63 21.07
CA PHE A 600 4.10 -40.45 21.51
C PHE A 600 5.01 -39.22 21.66
N LYS A 601 6.17 -39.38 22.30
CA LYS A 601 7.18 -38.30 22.42
C LYS A 601 7.66 -37.84 21.03
N SER A 602 7.95 -38.76 20.11
CA SER A 602 8.36 -38.51 18.73
C SER A 602 7.32 -37.69 17.95
N TRP A 603 6.03 -37.97 18.13
CA TRP A 603 4.96 -37.20 17.50
C TRP A 603 4.88 -35.75 18.00
N ILE A 604 5.06 -35.54 19.31
CA ILE A 604 5.11 -34.20 19.90
C ILE A 604 6.32 -33.41 19.36
N VAL A 605 7.51 -34.02 19.37
CA VAL A 605 8.75 -33.41 18.85
C VAL A 605 8.62 -33.06 17.37
N TYR A 606 8.06 -33.95 16.56
CA TYR A 606 7.80 -33.70 15.14
C TYR A 606 6.90 -32.48 14.92
N GLN A 607 5.79 -32.36 15.66
CA GLN A 607 4.91 -31.19 15.54
C GLN A 607 5.61 -29.89 15.94
N ARG A 608 6.44 -29.92 16.98
CA ARG A 608 7.15 -28.72 17.43
C ARG A 608 8.25 -28.30 16.45
N VAL A 609 9.03 -29.24 15.91
CA VAL A 609 10.20 -28.95 15.08
C VAL A 609 9.85 -28.84 13.59
N ALA A 610 9.16 -29.84 13.04
CA ALA A 610 8.88 -29.90 11.61
C ALA A 610 7.68 -29.05 11.20
N LEU A 611 6.60 -29.07 12.00
CA LEU A 611 5.37 -28.32 11.73
C LEU A 611 5.34 -26.94 12.40
N ARG A 612 6.26 -26.66 13.32
CA ARG A 612 6.41 -25.36 14.02
C ARG A 612 5.18 -24.94 14.80
N LEU A 613 4.39 -25.89 15.28
CA LEU A 613 3.17 -25.57 16.01
C LEU A 613 3.50 -24.91 17.36
N PRO A 614 2.74 -23.88 17.78
CA PRO A 614 2.79 -23.35 19.14
C PRO A 614 2.49 -24.45 20.17
N LEU A 615 3.04 -24.32 21.38
CA LEU A 615 2.87 -25.34 22.43
C LEU A 615 1.39 -25.64 22.72
N GLN A 616 0.54 -24.61 22.77
CA GLN A 616 -0.89 -24.77 23.02
C GLN A 616 -1.59 -25.57 21.91
N SER A 617 -1.27 -25.30 20.65
CA SER A 617 -1.82 -26.04 19.52
C SER A 617 -1.42 -27.52 19.52
N ILE A 618 -0.22 -27.84 20.03
CA ILE A 618 0.23 -29.23 20.20
C ILE A 618 -0.58 -29.92 21.30
N LEU A 619 -0.84 -29.23 22.43
CA LEU A 619 -1.66 -29.77 23.52
C LEU A 619 -3.10 -30.01 23.07
N GLU A 620 -3.67 -29.06 22.33
CA GLU A 620 -5.00 -29.18 21.73
C GLU A 620 -5.06 -30.34 20.74
N SER A 621 -4.09 -30.44 19.83
CA SER A 621 -3.96 -31.57 18.90
C SER A 621 -3.88 -32.92 19.62
N ALA A 622 -3.12 -33.02 20.71
CA ALA A 622 -3.02 -34.25 21.50
C ALA A 622 -4.35 -34.60 22.19
N LYS A 623 -5.09 -33.60 22.66
CA LYS A 623 -6.41 -33.77 23.27
C LYS A 623 -7.44 -34.20 22.23
N GLU A 624 -7.54 -33.50 21.10
CA GLU A 624 -8.56 -33.78 20.08
C GLU A 624 -8.31 -35.11 19.35
N GLN A 625 -7.05 -35.43 19.02
CA GLN A 625 -6.75 -36.63 18.22
C GLN A 625 -6.60 -37.91 19.07
N PHE A 626 -6.11 -37.79 20.30
CA PHE A 626 -5.78 -38.95 21.13
C PHE A 626 -6.46 -38.95 22.50
N ASN A 627 -7.29 -37.95 22.80
CA ASN A 627 -7.91 -37.75 24.12
C ASN A 627 -6.88 -37.73 25.26
N GLU A 628 -5.73 -37.09 25.01
CA GLU A 628 -4.62 -36.98 25.98
C GLU A 628 -4.43 -35.54 26.45
N GLN A 629 -4.73 -35.29 27.72
CA GLN A 629 -4.47 -34.01 28.37
C GLN A 629 -3.13 -34.03 29.09
N MET A 630 -2.22 -33.13 28.71
CA MET A 630 -0.88 -33.05 29.29
C MET A 630 -0.52 -31.62 29.71
N SER A 631 0.36 -31.50 30.71
CA SER A 631 0.93 -30.20 31.09
C SER A 631 1.80 -29.65 29.97
N SER A 632 1.74 -28.32 29.75
CA SER A 632 2.62 -27.60 28.81
C SER A 632 4.10 -27.82 29.11
N THR A 633 4.47 -28.08 30.37
CA THR A 633 5.85 -28.34 30.80
C THR A 633 6.42 -29.67 30.28
N ARG A 634 5.57 -30.61 29.84
CA ARG A 634 6.03 -31.89 29.30
C ARG A 634 6.64 -31.75 27.90
N ILE A 635 6.21 -30.77 27.10
CA ILE A 635 6.73 -30.59 25.74
C ILE A 635 8.22 -30.17 25.76
N PRO A 636 8.64 -29.13 26.52
CA PRO A 636 10.07 -28.82 26.66
C PRO A 636 10.90 -29.98 27.21
N TYR A 637 10.34 -30.77 28.14
CA TYR A 637 10.99 -31.95 28.68
C TYR A 637 11.23 -33.03 27.60
N PHE A 638 10.24 -33.33 26.76
CA PHE A 638 10.45 -34.27 25.64
C PHE A 638 11.45 -33.75 24.62
N MET A 639 11.45 -32.44 24.34
CA MET A 639 12.44 -31.81 23.47
C MET A 639 13.86 -31.96 24.02
N LYS A 640 14.05 -31.78 25.34
CA LYS A 640 15.34 -31.99 26.01
C LYS A 640 15.79 -33.44 25.90
N ASN A 641 14.95 -34.39 26.31
CA ASN A 641 15.29 -35.81 26.26
C ASN A 641 15.65 -36.27 24.83
N PHE A 642 14.94 -35.77 23.81
CA PHE A 642 15.24 -36.10 22.41
C PHE A 642 16.53 -35.45 21.93
N ALA A 643 16.83 -34.22 22.34
CA ALA A 643 18.09 -33.57 21.99
C ALA A 643 19.29 -34.30 22.62
N GLU A 644 19.16 -34.77 23.87
CA GLU A 644 20.16 -35.60 24.55
C GLU A 644 20.31 -36.97 23.87
N TYR A 645 19.19 -37.65 23.59
CA TYR A 645 19.17 -38.95 22.91
C TYR A 645 19.83 -38.91 21.52
N TYR A 646 19.63 -37.83 20.76
CA TYR A 646 20.21 -37.64 19.43
C TYR A 646 21.50 -36.81 19.42
N ALA A 647 22.15 -36.61 20.57
CA ALA A 647 23.42 -35.90 20.64
C ALA A 647 24.53 -36.61 19.84
N GLU A 648 24.60 -37.94 19.91
CA GLU A 648 25.53 -38.76 19.11
C GLU A 648 25.26 -38.62 17.61
N THR A 649 23.99 -38.48 17.21
CA THR A 649 23.62 -38.22 15.82
C THR A 649 24.18 -36.88 15.35
N GLU A 650 24.09 -35.82 16.15
CA GLU A 650 24.68 -34.51 15.80
C GLU A 650 26.20 -34.59 15.67
N GLN A 651 26.87 -35.36 16.55
CA GLN A 651 28.32 -35.59 16.47
C GLN A 651 28.69 -36.34 15.19
N ALA A 652 27.95 -37.38 14.81
CA ALA A 652 28.15 -38.11 13.57
C ALA A 652 27.96 -37.22 12.32
N ILE A 653 26.92 -36.37 12.32
CA ILE A 653 26.69 -35.37 11.27
C ILE A 653 27.87 -34.40 11.20
N THR A 654 28.38 -33.93 12.35
CA THR A 654 29.52 -33.00 12.42
C THR A 654 30.78 -33.63 11.82
N LYS A 655 31.07 -34.90 12.14
CA LYS A 655 32.21 -35.63 11.56
C LYS A 655 32.10 -35.73 10.02
N ARG A 656 30.94 -36.14 9.50
CA ARG A 656 30.69 -36.23 8.05
C ARG A 656 30.78 -34.87 7.35
N LEU A 657 30.39 -33.80 8.05
CA LEU A 657 30.53 -32.43 7.56
C LEU A 657 32.01 -32.04 7.41
N LEU A 658 32.86 -32.37 8.38
CA LEU A 658 34.30 -32.08 8.36
C LEU A 658 35.07 -32.90 7.31
N GLU A 659 34.58 -34.08 6.94
CA GLU A 659 35.12 -34.89 5.84
C GLU A 659 34.71 -34.35 4.45
N SER A 660 33.81 -33.37 4.38
CA SER A 660 33.27 -32.85 3.13
C SER A 660 34.25 -31.91 2.40
N PRO A 661 34.31 -31.93 1.05
CA PRO A 661 35.19 -31.04 0.29
C PRO A 661 34.86 -29.55 0.46
N PHE A 662 33.62 -29.21 0.83
CA PHE A 662 33.23 -27.83 1.15
C PHE A 662 32.20 -27.77 2.28
N ILE A 663 32.21 -26.66 3.01
CA ILE A 663 31.22 -26.33 4.04
C ILE A 663 30.70 -24.91 3.80
N HIS A 664 29.39 -24.76 3.77
CA HIS A 664 28.70 -23.47 3.84
C HIS A 664 28.54 -23.05 5.30
N VAL A 665 28.85 -21.79 5.60
CA VAL A 665 28.63 -21.17 6.92
C VAL A 665 27.87 -19.86 6.76
N ASP A 666 26.93 -19.61 7.66
CA ASP A 666 26.17 -18.36 7.73
C ASP A 666 25.66 -18.16 9.16
N GLU A 667 25.27 -16.94 9.52
CA GLU A 667 24.81 -16.60 10.86
C GLU A 667 23.56 -15.71 10.86
N THR A 668 22.74 -15.85 11.90
CA THR A 668 21.55 -15.00 12.07
C THR A 668 21.37 -14.57 13.52
N ASN A 669 20.92 -13.33 13.71
CA ASN A 669 20.58 -12.80 15.04
C ASN A 669 19.29 -13.47 15.56
N PHE A 670 19.32 -13.91 16.81
CA PHE A 670 18.24 -14.54 17.53
C PHE A 670 18.06 -13.90 18.91
N SER A 671 16.87 -13.42 19.27
CA SER A 671 16.65 -12.78 20.58
C SER A 671 16.15 -13.78 21.62
N ILE A 672 16.87 -13.90 22.73
CA ILE A 672 16.53 -14.72 23.89
C ILE A 672 16.31 -13.78 25.08
N LYS A 673 15.10 -13.77 25.65
CA LYS A 673 14.70 -12.86 26.73
C LYS A 673 15.05 -11.37 26.51
N GLY A 674 15.06 -10.91 25.26
CA GLY A 674 15.39 -9.53 24.91
C GLY A 674 16.89 -9.24 24.70
N VAL A 675 17.77 -10.20 24.95
CA VAL A 675 19.20 -10.13 24.63
C VAL A 675 19.44 -10.70 23.23
N ASN A 676 20.35 -10.10 22.46
CA ASN A 676 20.73 -10.59 21.14
C ASN A 676 21.73 -11.74 21.26
N TRP A 677 21.42 -12.86 20.62
CA TRP A 677 22.27 -14.03 20.46
C TRP A 677 22.46 -14.31 18.97
N TYR A 678 23.37 -15.20 18.61
CA TYR A 678 23.65 -15.58 17.23
C TYR A 678 23.51 -17.09 17.05
N VAL A 679 22.80 -17.49 16.00
CA VAL A 679 22.72 -18.88 15.56
C VAL A 679 23.52 -19.03 14.29
N TRP A 680 24.53 -19.89 14.36
CA TRP A 680 25.40 -20.29 13.25
C TRP A 680 24.84 -21.54 12.60
N VAL A 681 24.89 -21.61 11.28
CA VAL A 681 24.60 -22.83 10.53
C VAL A 681 25.86 -23.29 9.81
N PHE A 682 26.08 -24.61 9.80
CA PHE A 682 27.09 -25.23 8.96
C PHE A 682 26.45 -26.33 8.12
N THR A 683 26.71 -26.35 6.82
CA THR A 683 26.12 -27.35 5.93
C THR A 683 26.93 -27.58 4.66
N ASN A 684 26.98 -28.81 4.15
CA ASN A 684 27.53 -29.13 2.83
C ASN A 684 26.43 -29.40 1.78
N GLY A 685 25.17 -29.09 2.11
CA GLY A 685 23.99 -29.41 1.27
C GLY A 685 23.40 -30.79 1.49
N GLU A 686 24.00 -31.60 2.35
CA GLU A 686 23.48 -32.90 2.79
C GLU A 686 23.27 -32.92 4.31
N TYR A 687 24.32 -32.56 5.04
CA TYR A 687 24.38 -32.48 6.50
C TYR A 687 24.20 -31.05 6.97
N VAL A 688 23.53 -30.86 8.12
CA VAL A 688 23.27 -29.54 8.71
C VAL A 688 23.40 -29.60 10.22
N ILE A 689 24.21 -28.68 10.77
CA ILE A 689 24.29 -28.43 12.22
C ILE A 689 24.02 -26.96 12.52
N PHE A 690 23.48 -26.69 13.71
CA PHE A 690 23.24 -25.34 14.19
C PHE A 690 23.90 -25.14 15.55
N LYS A 691 24.55 -24.01 15.78
CA LYS A 691 25.19 -23.68 17.07
C LYS A 691 24.76 -22.29 17.54
N LEU A 692 24.58 -22.13 18.84
CA LEU A 692 24.10 -20.91 19.49
C LEU A 692 25.24 -20.26 20.28
N THR A 693 25.47 -18.97 20.07
CA THR A 693 26.47 -18.16 20.81
C THR A 693 25.87 -16.84 21.28
N GLU A 694 26.45 -16.26 22.34
CA GLU A 694 26.05 -14.95 22.86
C GLU A 694 26.57 -13.80 21.98
N THR A 695 27.80 -13.93 21.48
CA THR A 695 28.46 -12.94 20.63
C THR A 695 28.50 -13.40 19.17
N ARG A 696 28.74 -12.47 18.24
CA ARG A 696 28.98 -12.74 16.80
C ARG A 696 30.45 -13.10 16.52
N GLU A 697 31.22 -13.39 17.56
CA GLU A 697 32.64 -13.74 17.40
C GLU A 697 32.77 -15.12 16.75
N THR A 698 33.79 -15.29 15.91
CA THR A 698 34.01 -16.53 15.15
C THR A 698 34.72 -17.62 15.95
N THR A 699 34.80 -17.50 17.28
CA THR A 699 35.44 -18.48 18.18
C THR A 699 34.88 -19.89 17.99
N ILE A 700 33.55 -20.01 17.90
CA ILE A 700 32.89 -21.30 17.64
C ILE A 700 33.20 -21.87 16.26
N VAL A 701 33.41 -21.01 15.27
CA VAL A 701 33.75 -21.42 13.90
C VAL A 701 35.17 -21.98 13.87
N HIS A 702 36.11 -21.32 14.56
CA HIS A 702 37.47 -21.82 14.75
C HIS A 702 37.50 -23.17 15.45
N GLN A 703 36.73 -23.34 16.53
CA GLN A 703 36.64 -24.61 17.26
C GLN A 703 36.10 -25.76 16.41
N ILE A 704 35.09 -25.51 15.57
CA ILE A 704 34.49 -26.56 14.74
C ILE A 704 35.38 -26.90 13.55
N LEU A 705 36.05 -25.90 12.96
CA LEU A 705 36.82 -26.04 11.72
C LEU A 705 38.34 -26.20 11.94
N GLU A 706 38.80 -26.41 13.19
CA GLU A 706 40.22 -26.43 13.56
C GLU A 706 41.06 -27.37 12.67
N ASN A 707 40.52 -28.53 12.30
CA ASN A 707 41.20 -29.53 11.45
C ASN A 707 40.57 -29.68 10.06
N TYR A 708 39.87 -28.65 9.58
CA TYR A 708 39.14 -28.71 8.32
C TYR A 708 40.02 -28.32 7.11
N GLY A 709 40.33 -29.30 6.26
CA GLY A 709 41.17 -29.11 5.06
C GLY A 709 40.43 -28.70 3.77
N GLY A 710 39.10 -28.59 3.80
CA GLY A 710 38.28 -28.27 2.63
C GLY A 710 38.10 -26.77 2.37
N VAL A 711 37.05 -26.42 1.62
CA VAL A 711 36.75 -25.02 1.25
C VAL A 711 35.54 -24.48 2.03
N LEU A 712 35.74 -23.39 2.77
CA LEU A 712 34.68 -22.69 3.49
C LEU A 712 33.97 -21.68 2.59
N ILE A 713 32.67 -21.84 2.40
CA ILE A 713 31.82 -20.96 1.60
C ILE A 713 31.07 -20.04 2.55
N SER A 714 31.35 -18.74 2.45
CA SER A 714 30.83 -17.72 3.37
C SER A 714 30.45 -16.44 2.64
N ASP A 715 29.80 -15.54 3.36
CA ASP A 715 29.63 -14.15 2.92
C ASP A 715 30.91 -13.33 3.18
N PHE A 716 30.79 -12.00 3.09
CA PHE A 716 31.91 -11.07 3.29
C PHE A 716 32.06 -10.60 4.74
N TYR A 717 31.54 -11.34 5.73
CA TYR A 717 31.82 -11.03 7.13
C TYR A 717 33.30 -11.24 7.44
N THR A 718 33.95 -10.18 7.91
CA THR A 718 35.40 -10.14 8.15
C THR A 718 35.87 -11.13 9.21
N GLY A 719 34.99 -11.56 10.12
CA GLY A 719 35.31 -12.58 11.12
C GLY A 719 35.76 -13.90 10.50
N TYR A 720 35.26 -14.23 9.31
CA TYR A 720 35.64 -15.45 8.58
C TYR A 720 37.03 -15.36 7.96
N ASP A 721 37.56 -14.16 7.70
CA ASP A 721 38.84 -13.98 7.00
C ASP A 721 40.03 -14.54 7.81
N SER A 722 39.87 -14.65 9.13
CA SER A 722 40.88 -15.19 10.05
C SER A 722 40.95 -16.73 10.09
N ILE A 723 40.01 -17.44 9.48
CA ILE A 723 39.90 -18.89 9.59
C ILE A 723 40.95 -19.56 8.69
N PRO A 724 41.77 -20.48 9.22
CA PRO A 724 42.88 -21.11 8.51
C PRO A 724 42.43 -22.22 7.54
N CYS A 725 41.49 -21.91 6.64
CA CYS A 725 41.04 -22.82 5.59
C CYS A 725 40.91 -22.08 4.25
N LYS A 726 40.89 -22.83 3.14
CA LYS A 726 40.59 -22.23 1.82
C LYS A 726 39.17 -21.66 1.84
N GLN A 727 38.94 -20.52 1.20
CA GLN A 727 37.63 -19.86 1.23
C GLN A 727 37.07 -19.66 -0.17
N GLN A 728 35.75 -19.70 -0.26
CA GLN A 728 34.98 -19.26 -1.41
C GLN A 728 33.95 -18.23 -0.95
N LYS A 729 34.18 -16.95 -1.29
CA LYS A 729 33.25 -15.87 -0.97
C LYS A 729 32.04 -15.92 -1.90
N CYS A 730 30.87 -15.61 -1.34
CA CYS A 730 29.61 -15.75 -2.03
C CYS A 730 29.39 -14.66 -3.09
N TRP A 731 29.40 -15.06 -4.37
CA TRP A 731 29.13 -14.15 -5.49
C TRP A 731 27.70 -13.59 -5.49
N VAL A 732 26.71 -14.32 -4.96
CA VAL A 732 25.33 -13.81 -4.82
C VAL A 732 25.28 -12.56 -3.96
N HIS A 733 26.01 -12.53 -2.83
CA HIS A 733 26.10 -11.36 -1.97
C HIS A 733 26.81 -10.19 -2.66
N LEU A 734 27.91 -10.49 -3.37
CA LEU A 734 28.64 -9.46 -4.13
C LEU A 734 27.78 -8.84 -5.22
N ILE A 735 27.08 -9.66 -6.01
CA ILE A 735 26.19 -9.19 -7.09
C ILE A 735 25.02 -8.37 -6.52
N ARG A 736 24.45 -8.76 -5.37
CA ARG A 736 23.41 -7.97 -4.68
C ARG A 736 23.93 -6.59 -4.27
N ASN A 737 25.14 -6.52 -3.72
CA ASN A 737 25.77 -5.24 -3.34
C ASN A 737 26.10 -4.38 -4.56
N LEU A 738 26.68 -4.97 -5.62
CA LEU A 738 26.98 -4.27 -6.87
C LEU A 738 25.73 -3.65 -7.50
N ASN A 739 24.64 -4.44 -7.58
CA ASN A 739 23.34 -3.96 -8.07
C ASN A 739 22.75 -2.87 -7.18
N LYS A 740 22.86 -3.00 -5.86
CA LYS A 740 22.37 -1.99 -4.92
C LYS A 740 23.13 -0.68 -5.11
N ASP A 741 24.45 -0.73 -5.16
CA ASP A 741 25.28 0.47 -5.28
C ASP A 741 25.15 1.11 -6.68
N LEU A 742 24.84 0.32 -7.72
CA LEU A 742 24.49 0.83 -9.06
C LEU A 742 23.18 1.63 -9.02
N ARG A 743 22.22 1.21 -8.18
CA ARG A 743 20.98 1.95 -7.96
C ARG A 743 21.19 3.23 -7.17
N GLU A 744 22.07 3.19 -6.16
CA GLU A 744 22.34 4.34 -5.28
C GLU A 744 23.20 5.41 -5.96
N ASN A 745 23.98 5.06 -7.00
CA ASN A 745 24.92 5.97 -7.69
C ASN A 745 24.70 5.99 -9.21
N PRO A 746 23.53 6.46 -9.70
CA PRO A 746 23.13 6.38 -11.10
C PRO A 746 24.00 7.19 -12.09
N PHE A 747 24.67 8.24 -11.61
CA PHE A 747 25.46 9.15 -12.45
C PHE A 747 26.97 8.82 -12.43
N ASP A 748 27.38 7.76 -11.73
CA ASP A 748 28.77 7.34 -11.69
C ASP A 748 29.10 6.46 -12.91
N ILE A 749 29.44 7.13 -14.02
CA ILE A 749 29.80 6.50 -15.30
C ILE A 749 31.01 5.58 -15.15
N GLU A 750 31.95 5.93 -14.26
CA GLU A 750 33.14 5.12 -14.02
C GLU A 750 32.79 3.81 -13.30
N TYR A 751 31.86 3.87 -12.35
CA TYR A 751 31.30 2.70 -11.69
C TYR A 751 30.46 1.83 -12.63
N GLU A 752 29.64 2.43 -13.48
CA GLU A 752 28.89 1.69 -14.50
C GLU A 752 29.84 0.92 -15.45
N GLY A 753 30.87 1.60 -15.96
CA GLY A 753 31.88 0.98 -16.80
C GLY A 753 32.64 -0.14 -16.08
N PHE A 754 32.92 0.03 -14.78
CA PHE A 754 33.55 -1.00 -13.96
C PHE A 754 32.66 -2.24 -13.78
N ILE A 755 31.38 -2.07 -13.46
CA ILE A 755 30.43 -3.19 -13.35
C ILE A 755 30.31 -3.91 -14.70
N TRP A 756 30.29 -3.20 -15.82
CA TRP A 756 30.22 -3.83 -17.14
C TRP A 756 31.38 -4.80 -17.40
N LYS A 757 32.58 -4.47 -16.91
CA LYS A 757 33.73 -5.38 -16.98
C LYS A 757 33.56 -6.61 -16.08
N ILE A 758 33.05 -6.43 -14.86
CA ILE A 758 32.73 -7.56 -13.95
C ILE A 758 31.69 -8.48 -14.61
N LYS A 759 30.65 -7.89 -15.22
CA LYS A 759 29.61 -8.61 -15.93
C LYS A 759 30.19 -9.48 -17.03
N ASN A 760 31.03 -8.91 -17.89
CA ASN A 760 31.64 -9.64 -19.01
C ASN A 760 32.57 -10.77 -18.55
N LEU A 761 33.14 -10.65 -17.35
CA LEU A 761 33.91 -11.75 -16.74
C LEU A 761 32.99 -12.85 -16.21
N ILE A 762 31.98 -12.49 -15.40
CA ILE A 762 31.26 -13.48 -14.58
C ILE A 762 30.14 -14.20 -15.35
N ILE A 763 29.47 -13.54 -16.31
CA ILE A 763 28.35 -14.15 -17.04
C ILE A 763 28.81 -15.41 -17.82
N PRO A 764 29.87 -15.36 -18.65
CA PRO A 764 30.31 -16.54 -19.39
C PRO A 764 30.73 -17.72 -18.48
N ILE A 765 31.29 -17.40 -17.30
CA ILE A 765 31.64 -18.39 -16.28
C ILE A 765 30.35 -19.06 -15.78
N MET A 766 29.35 -18.28 -15.39
CA MET A 766 28.08 -18.80 -14.84
C MET A 766 27.27 -19.61 -15.86
N GLU A 767 27.26 -19.20 -17.13
CA GLU A 767 26.64 -19.97 -18.22
C GLU A 767 27.33 -21.33 -18.41
N THR A 768 28.66 -21.36 -18.31
CA THR A 768 29.42 -22.62 -18.38
C THR A 768 29.12 -23.50 -17.16
N VAL A 769 29.03 -22.93 -15.96
CA VAL A 769 28.61 -23.66 -14.75
C VAL A 769 27.21 -24.25 -14.92
N GLN A 770 26.28 -23.51 -15.51
CA GLN A 770 24.92 -23.99 -15.76
C GLN A 770 24.88 -25.17 -16.75
N LYS A 771 25.65 -25.08 -17.84
CA LYS A 771 25.66 -26.09 -18.91
C LYS A 771 26.45 -27.35 -18.54
N ASN A 772 27.60 -27.18 -17.89
CA ASN A 772 28.59 -28.24 -17.71
C ASN A 772 28.79 -28.65 -16.23
N GLY A 773 28.16 -27.94 -15.30
CA GLY A 773 28.34 -28.12 -13.85
C GLY A 773 29.64 -27.49 -13.33
N LEU A 774 29.91 -27.70 -12.05
CA LEU A 774 31.09 -27.20 -11.34
C LEU A 774 32.29 -28.14 -11.57
N LYS A 775 32.79 -28.21 -12.81
CA LYS A 775 33.97 -29.00 -13.17
C LYS A 775 35.11 -28.08 -13.60
N LYS A 776 36.25 -28.19 -12.92
CA LYS A 776 37.51 -27.49 -13.19
C LYS A 776 37.89 -27.54 -14.65
N PHE A 777 37.79 -28.71 -15.30
CA PHE A 777 38.13 -28.88 -16.71
C PHE A 777 37.46 -27.84 -17.64
N TYR A 778 36.17 -27.54 -17.42
CA TYR A 778 35.45 -26.56 -18.23
C TYR A 778 35.64 -25.12 -17.76
N LEU A 779 35.97 -24.91 -16.49
CA LEU A 779 36.09 -23.58 -15.88
C LEU A 779 37.50 -23.01 -15.97
N GLN A 780 38.54 -23.85 -16.01
CA GLN A 780 39.94 -23.44 -16.05
C GLN A 780 40.28 -22.56 -17.27
N LYS A 781 39.56 -22.68 -18.38
CA LYS A 781 39.69 -21.78 -19.55
C LYS A 781 39.44 -20.30 -19.22
N PHE A 782 38.70 -20.03 -18.14
CA PHE A 782 38.42 -18.66 -17.68
C PHE A 782 39.51 -18.11 -16.77
N SER A 783 40.47 -18.92 -16.28
CA SER A 783 41.55 -18.42 -15.42
C SER A 783 42.34 -17.29 -16.10
N THR A 784 42.66 -17.45 -17.38
CA THR A 784 43.31 -16.38 -18.17
C THR A 784 42.45 -15.12 -18.31
N GLN A 785 41.13 -15.26 -18.37
CA GLN A 785 40.22 -14.11 -18.42
C GLN A 785 40.13 -13.40 -17.06
N VAL A 786 40.13 -14.17 -15.96
CA VAL A 786 40.22 -13.64 -14.59
C VAL A 786 41.52 -12.87 -14.42
N ASP A 787 42.67 -13.44 -14.79
CA ASP A 787 43.97 -12.76 -14.67
C ASP A 787 44.03 -11.48 -15.52
N LYS A 788 43.53 -11.52 -16.76
CA LYS A 788 43.40 -10.31 -17.60
C LYS A 788 42.50 -9.25 -16.98
N PHE A 789 41.40 -9.64 -16.33
CA PHE A 789 40.53 -8.70 -15.62
C PHE A 789 41.26 -8.04 -14.46
N TYR A 790 42.02 -8.80 -13.66
CA TYR A 790 42.82 -8.24 -12.56
C TYR A 790 43.87 -7.25 -13.07
N ILE A 791 44.66 -7.64 -14.07
CA ILE A 791 45.70 -6.78 -14.65
C ILE A 791 45.08 -5.47 -15.19
N ASN A 792 44.04 -5.57 -16.03
CA ASN A 792 43.51 -4.42 -16.77
C ASN A 792 42.52 -3.55 -15.98
N SER A 793 41.90 -4.09 -14.93
CA SER A 793 40.78 -3.44 -14.24
C SER A 793 40.98 -3.29 -12.74
N ILE A 794 41.95 -3.97 -12.14
CA ILE A 794 42.18 -3.96 -10.68
C ILE A 794 43.59 -3.48 -10.34
N ASP A 795 44.64 -3.96 -10.99
CA ASP A 795 46.02 -3.67 -10.59
C ASP A 795 46.57 -2.42 -11.27
N ASN A 796 46.44 -2.31 -12.60
CA ASN A 796 47.10 -1.26 -13.39
C ASN A 796 46.21 -0.06 -13.72
N LYS A 797 45.05 0.09 -13.08
CA LYS A 797 44.11 1.19 -13.34
C LYS A 797 43.82 1.97 -12.07
N GLN A 798 43.95 3.29 -12.13
CA GLN A 798 43.45 4.19 -11.10
C GLN A 798 42.06 4.70 -11.51
N TYR A 799 41.13 4.68 -10.55
CA TYR A 799 39.77 5.18 -10.72
C TYR A 799 39.61 6.44 -9.87
N LYS A 800 38.78 7.39 -10.33
CA LYS A 800 38.46 8.64 -9.62
C LYS A 800 37.30 8.46 -8.65
N SER A 801 36.38 7.55 -8.93
CA SER A 801 35.24 7.20 -8.09
C SER A 801 35.70 6.44 -6.84
N GLU A 802 35.41 7.01 -5.67
CA GLU A 802 35.67 6.39 -4.37
C GLU A 802 35.00 5.01 -4.25
N LEU A 803 33.81 4.86 -4.84
CA LEU A 803 33.06 3.61 -4.84
C LEU A 803 33.80 2.53 -5.64
N VAL A 804 34.30 2.87 -6.84
CA VAL A 804 35.09 1.93 -7.64
C VAL A 804 36.39 1.58 -6.93
N SER A 805 37.09 2.53 -6.33
CA SER A 805 38.30 2.28 -5.55
C SER A 805 38.06 1.33 -4.37
N LYS A 806 36.92 1.46 -3.69
CA LYS A 806 36.51 0.53 -2.63
C LYS A 806 36.30 -0.89 -3.16
N TYR A 807 35.59 -1.05 -4.28
CA TYR A 807 35.43 -2.37 -4.90
C TYR A 807 36.75 -2.92 -5.43
N GLN A 808 37.63 -2.08 -5.98
CA GLN A 808 38.96 -2.47 -6.42
C GLN A 808 39.77 -3.06 -5.25
N GLN A 809 39.81 -2.38 -4.10
CA GLN A 809 40.44 -2.90 -2.89
C GLN A 809 39.78 -4.21 -2.42
N HIS A 810 38.45 -4.30 -2.51
CA HIS A 810 37.70 -5.51 -2.16
C HIS A 810 38.07 -6.71 -3.05
N PHE A 811 38.16 -6.52 -4.36
CA PHE A 811 38.59 -7.55 -5.32
C PHE A 811 40.06 -7.93 -5.13
N LYS A 812 40.94 -6.99 -4.75
CA LYS A 812 42.34 -7.28 -4.37
C LYS A 812 42.40 -8.16 -3.13
N LYS A 813 41.68 -7.76 -2.07
CA LYS A 813 41.66 -8.49 -0.79
C LYS A 813 41.16 -9.93 -0.95
N TYR A 814 40.14 -10.16 -1.79
CA TYR A 814 39.48 -11.46 -1.90
C TYR A 814 39.78 -12.21 -3.21
N ARG A 815 40.89 -11.90 -3.90
CA ARG A 815 41.22 -12.52 -5.21
C ARG A 815 41.18 -14.04 -5.18
N ASP A 816 41.90 -14.64 -4.24
CA ASP A 816 42.01 -16.09 -4.15
C ASP A 816 40.72 -16.74 -3.64
N SER A 817 39.90 -15.99 -2.91
CA SER A 817 38.65 -16.48 -2.34
C SER A 817 37.42 -16.27 -3.24
N LEU A 818 37.47 -15.43 -4.26
CA LEU A 818 36.32 -15.22 -5.16
C LEU A 818 36.20 -16.31 -6.23
N PHE A 819 37.31 -16.91 -6.64
CA PHE A 819 37.37 -17.82 -7.79
C PHE A 819 37.84 -19.23 -7.43
N ALA A 820 37.81 -19.64 -6.16
CA ALA A 820 38.17 -20.99 -5.75
C ALA A 820 37.36 -22.07 -6.50
N PHE A 821 36.09 -21.78 -6.81
CA PHE A 821 35.22 -22.67 -7.61
C PHE A 821 35.64 -22.88 -9.06
N VAL A 822 36.48 -22.01 -9.61
CA VAL A 822 37.06 -22.18 -10.95
C VAL A 822 38.24 -23.15 -10.91
N GLN A 823 38.93 -23.23 -9.77
CA GLN A 823 40.18 -23.96 -9.59
C GLN A 823 39.99 -25.39 -9.08
N GLN A 824 38.83 -25.72 -8.51
CA GLN A 824 38.54 -27.00 -7.87
C GLN A 824 37.17 -27.54 -8.28
N ASP A 825 37.04 -28.87 -8.37
CA ASP A 825 35.79 -29.54 -8.72
C ASP A 825 34.75 -29.45 -7.60
N GLY A 826 33.50 -29.24 -7.98
CA GLY A 826 32.35 -29.39 -7.10
C GLY A 826 32.11 -28.27 -6.10
N ILE A 827 32.98 -27.25 -6.01
CA ILE A 827 32.86 -26.13 -5.06
C ILE A 827 31.77 -25.14 -5.53
N PRO A 828 30.71 -24.90 -4.74
CA PRO A 828 29.70 -23.90 -5.09
C PRO A 828 30.21 -22.45 -5.03
N TRP A 829 29.80 -21.62 -5.99
CA TRP A 829 30.12 -20.18 -6.02
C TRP A 829 29.21 -19.31 -5.12
N HIS A 830 28.16 -19.90 -4.51
CA HIS A 830 27.16 -19.21 -3.72
C HIS A 830 26.89 -19.89 -2.37
N ASN A 831 26.39 -19.13 -1.38
CA ASN A 831 26.10 -19.62 -0.03
C ASN A 831 24.61 -19.93 0.24
N ASN A 832 23.80 -20.05 -0.82
CA ASN A 832 22.34 -20.17 -0.70
C ASN A 832 21.88 -21.39 0.11
N THR A 833 22.69 -22.43 0.21
CA THR A 833 22.40 -23.63 1.02
C THR A 833 22.31 -23.27 2.51
N ALA A 834 23.28 -22.52 3.04
CA ALA A 834 23.25 -22.04 4.41
C ALA A 834 22.14 -21.01 4.64
N GLU A 835 21.94 -20.04 3.72
CA GLU A 835 20.83 -19.08 3.79
C GLU A 835 19.46 -19.80 3.90
N ASN A 836 19.27 -20.85 3.09
CA ASN A 836 18.04 -21.65 3.09
C ASN A 836 17.84 -22.43 4.39
N ALA A 837 18.91 -22.96 4.98
CA ALA A 837 18.86 -23.64 6.27
C ALA A 837 18.47 -22.65 7.40
N ILE A 838 19.07 -21.45 7.43
CA ILE A 838 18.76 -20.38 8.39
C ILE A 838 17.32 -19.89 8.29
N ARG A 839 16.73 -19.87 7.08
CA ARG A 839 15.34 -19.43 6.89
C ARG A 839 14.34 -20.15 7.79
N HIS A 840 14.63 -21.40 8.17
CA HIS A 840 13.79 -22.16 9.09
C HIS A 840 13.78 -21.62 10.52
N ILE A 841 14.89 -21.06 10.97
CA ILE A 841 15.01 -20.37 12.26
C ILE A 841 14.26 -19.04 12.19
N ALA A 842 14.44 -18.28 11.10
CA ALA A 842 13.75 -17.01 10.89
C ALA A 842 12.22 -17.16 10.95
N ILE A 843 11.66 -18.19 10.29
CA ILE A 843 10.21 -18.46 10.35
C ILE A 843 9.77 -18.88 11.76
N GLN A 844 10.57 -19.70 12.47
CA GLN A 844 10.25 -20.10 13.84
C GLN A 844 10.20 -18.90 14.79
N ARG A 845 11.12 -17.94 14.61
CA ARG A 845 11.19 -16.68 15.35
C ARG A 845 9.90 -15.85 15.15
N ASP A 846 9.41 -15.75 13.92
CA ASP A 846 8.20 -14.99 13.59
C ASP A 846 6.92 -15.61 14.18
N ILE A 847 6.87 -16.94 14.30
CA ILE A 847 5.74 -17.66 14.90
C ILE A 847 5.73 -17.50 16.44
N SER A 848 6.90 -17.62 17.09
CA SER A 848 6.98 -17.74 18.56
C SER A 848 7.19 -16.40 19.31
N LYS A 849 7.23 -15.27 18.59
CA LYS A 849 7.18 -13.87 19.08
C LYS A 849 7.58 -13.66 20.56
N THR A 850 8.85 -13.90 20.90
CA THR A 850 9.54 -13.54 22.18
C THR A 850 9.59 -14.53 23.37
N SER A 851 9.07 -15.76 23.29
CA SER A 851 9.18 -16.74 24.39
C SER A 851 10.31 -17.77 24.22
N PHE A 852 11.55 -17.31 24.03
CA PHE A 852 12.73 -18.19 23.94
C PHE A 852 13.60 -18.10 25.19
N HIS A 853 14.09 -19.27 25.63
CA HIS A 853 15.07 -19.46 26.69
C HIS A 853 16.28 -20.19 26.10
N GLU A 854 17.45 -20.04 26.70
CA GLU A 854 18.70 -20.59 26.18
C GLU A 854 18.66 -22.12 26.02
N GLU A 855 18.51 -22.86 27.11
CA GLU A 855 18.56 -24.33 27.10
C GLU A 855 17.50 -24.96 26.15
N PRO A 856 16.21 -24.55 26.18
CA PRO A 856 15.23 -25.04 25.21
C PRO A 856 15.56 -24.70 23.75
N THR A 857 16.27 -23.58 23.50
CA THR A 857 16.70 -23.19 22.16
C THR A 857 17.83 -24.09 21.68
N ARG A 858 18.83 -24.41 22.52
CA ARG A 858 19.90 -25.37 22.18
C ARG A 858 19.30 -26.72 21.79
N ASN A 859 18.38 -27.25 22.60
CA ASN A 859 17.72 -28.54 22.33
C ASN A 859 16.93 -28.51 21.01
N TYR A 860 16.24 -27.41 20.73
CA TYR A 860 15.53 -27.23 19.48
C TYR A 860 16.47 -27.20 18.26
N LEU A 861 17.64 -26.56 18.39
CA LEU A 861 18.61 -26.43 17.29
C LEU A 861 19.24 -27.77 16.89
N VAL A 862 19.57 -28.63 17.85
CA VAL A 862 20.04 -30.01 17.60
C VAL A 862 19.02 -30.77 16.74
N LEU A 863 17.76 -30.79 17.20
CA LEU A 863 16.67 -31.49 16.50
C LEU A 863 16.34 -30.85 15.14
N LEU A 864 16.49 -29.53 15.03
CA LEU A 864 16.32 -28.82 13.76
C LEU A 864 17.41 -29.20 12.75
N GLY A 865 18.66 -29.33 13.19
CA GLY A 865 19.79 -29.78 12.35
C GLY A 865 19.54 -31.15 11.76
N ILE A 866 19.14 -32.11 12.60
CA ILE A 866 18.73 -33.47 12.19
C ILE A 866 17.57 -33.41 11.20
N ARG A 867 16.54 -32.60 11.49
CA ARG A 867 15.39 -32.42 10.60
C ARG A 867 15.77 -31.85 9.23
N GLN A 868 16.71 -30.90 9.17
CA GLN A 868 17.20 -30.38 7.89
C GLN A 868 18.05 -31.41 7.14
N THR A 869 18.90 -32.15 7.84
CA THR A 869 19.70 -33.25 7.27
C THR A 869 18.79 -34.31 6.65
N CYS A 870 17.76 -34.77 7.38
CA CYS A 870 16.73 -35.66 6.83
C CYS A 870 16.08 -35.07 5.58
N ARG A 871 15.75 -33.76 5.58
CA ARG A 871 15.11 -33.11 4.44
C ARG A 871 16.03 -33.07 3.21
N TYR A 872 17.31 -32.70 3.38
CA TYR A 872 18.25 -32.65 2.25
C TYR A 872 18.54 -34.04 1.67
N GLN A 873 18.56 -35.08 2.52
CA GLN A 873 18.66 -36.47 2.08
C GLN A 873 17.31 -37.09 1.61
N ASN A 874 16.22 -36.32 1.52
CA ASN A 874 14.87 -36.81 1.18
C ASN A 874 14.35 -37.95 2.09
N LYS A 875 14.75 -37.96 3.36
CA LYS A 875 14.30 -38.87 4.41
C LYS A 875 13.17 -38.23 5.24
N SER A 876 12.24 -39.06 5.73
CA SER A 876 11.14 -38.59 6.57
C SER A 876 11.61 -38.43 8.01
N PHE A 877 11.76 -37.19 8.47
CA PHE A 877 12.10 -36.90 9.86
C PHE A 877 11.12 -37.53 10.85
N PHE A 878 9.82 -37.54 10.54
CA PHE A 878 8.81 -38.18 11.37
C PHE A 878 9.07 -39.68 11.56
N ARG A 879 9.37 -40.40 10.48
CA ARG A 879 9.64 -41.84 10.54
C ARG A 879 10.97 -42.16 11.20
N PHE A 880 11.98 -41.31 11.01
CA PHE A 880 13.28 -41.42 11.67
C PHE A 880 13.13 -41.34 13.20
N LEU A 881 12.35 -40.36 13.69
CA LEU A 881 12.07 -40.27 15.13
C LEU A 881 11.32 -41.50 15.67
N PHE A 882 10.41 -42.08 14.89
CA PHE A 882 9.65 -43.27 15.28
C PHE A 882 10.44 -44.58 15.24
N SER A 883 11.57 -44.64 14.52
CA SER A 883 12.34 -45.88 14.37
C SER A 883 13.36 -46.11 15.47
N GLU A 884 13.59 -45.14 16.37
CA GLU A 884 14.63 -45.21 17.42
C GLU A 884 16.06 -45.35 16.86
N GLU A 885 16.24 -45.15 15.54
CA GLU A 885 17.55 -45.18 14.88
C GLU A 885 18.32 -43.89 15.18
N THR A 886 19.58 -44.00 15.56
CA THR A 886 20.46 -42.86 15.85
C THR A 886 21.37 -42.48 14.68
N ASP A 887 21.54 -43.35 13.67
CA ASP A 887 22.28 -43.03 12.45
C ASP A 887 21.33 -42.74 11.28
N ILE A 888 21.35 -41.49 10.82
CA ILE A 888 20.55 -41.04 9.68
C ILE A 888 20.89 -41.83 8.40
N ASP A 889 22.14 -42.24 8.19
CA ASP A 889 22.56 -42.88 6.94
C ASP A 889 22.09 -44.33 6.85
N ASN A 890 22.09 -45.05 7.97
CA ASN A 890 21.54 -46.40 8.07
C ASN A 890 20.01 -46.41 7.93
N PHE A 891 19.35 -45.30 8.25
CA PHE A 891 17.90 -45.19 8.13
C PHE A 891 17.43 -45.17 6.65
N LYS A 892 16.91 -46.32 6.20
CA LYS A 892 16.32 -46.48 4.86
C LYS A 892 14.85 -46.06 4.86
N SER A 893 14.51 -45.01 4.12
CA SER A 893 13.10 -44.67 3.88
C SER A 893 12.46 -45.71 2.96
N ARG A 894 11.24 -46.18 3.27
CA ARG A 894 10.45 -47.00 2.33
C ARG A 894 10.28 -46.20 1.03
N LYS A 895 10.94 -46.62 -0.05
CA LYS A 895 10.78 -46.04 -1.40
C LYS A 895 9.29 -46.01 -1.73
N THR A 896 8.68 -44.83 -1.75
CA THR A 896 7.42 -44.62 -2.46
C THR A 896 7.70 -44.95 -3.92
N LYS A 897 7.15 -46.06 -4.43
CA LYS A 897 7.16 -46.37 -5.87
C LYS A 897 6.71 -45.10 -6.60
N LYS A 898 7.62 -44.47 -7.35
CA LYS A 898 7.24 -43.40 -8.28
C LYS A 898 6.22 -44.03 -9.22
N ARG A 899 4.95 -43.63 -9.12
CA ARG A 899 4.02 -43.78 -10.23
C ARG A 899 4.59 -42.90 -11.33
N ASN A 900 5.08 -43.51 -12.41
CA ASN A 900 5.42 -42.81 -13.64
C ASN A 900 4.18 -41.99 -14.05
N LYS A 901 4.34 -40.68 -14.08
CA LYS A 901 3.49 -39.73 -14.79
C LYS A 901 4.43 -38.78 -15.51
#